data_AF-A0A496PS35-F1
#
_entry.id   AF-A0A496PS35-F1
#
_cell.length_a   1.000
_cell.length_b   1.000
_cell.length_c   1.000
_cell.angle_alpha   90.00
_cell.angle_beta   90.00
_cell.angle_gamma   90.00
#
_symmetry.space_group_name_H-M   'P 1'
#
loop_
_entity.id
_entity.type
_entity.pdbx_description
1 polymer ?
#
loop_
_entity_poly.entity_id
_entity_poly.type
_entity_poly.pdbx_seq_one_letter_code
_entity_poly.pdbx_strand_id
1 'polypeptide(L)'
;MAISDTDTKPLWMPNMKKLLIYLIITLSLMGTDFIHADTGVKVERIPCGVPGQTVSFQISLENPSSIELGGFDLLFSLDTSLVFQSATIGQLISDCGWEYFTWRSSDDYCIRLVAMADINNGPYHPICWAESNGVLAELHFQVANYSALIGQFLPVRFVWYDCGDNTISSRDGYTLYFSDDVYDWNGGTETIITADSSFPTYCGSPNLCLEGEGTIRATDYYNGGILLIELDTIPPVAICPSDIITENTPDQCSAIVEFTASVEDDFPGATISCNPPSGSTFDIGSNPVICIAVDRAGHTDTCDFTVTVNDTTAPVVECPTDTVLNTEPNQCGSHVSFVIDAGDNCAGVTKITSPPSGSFFEIGITEVICVAIDSSGNVDSCSFNVTVNDTEPPVLNLPDSIVVGNDSGHCYAQVEFDVNATDNCSGITVMTEPLSGSAFSVGESTIEVIAVDASGNADTGWFEIIVNDIEPPLLQCPENIEIFNDSGYYGSFVSFPLLADENCSIVQIMSNPLSGSFFDIGTTPVEIIAFDLADNADTCNFEVTVLLNDPDSDGLPNWDDNCPDNYNPDQADFDEDGAGDECDTCTDSDSDGAGDPGFPSNLCPNDNCPTIANPLQTDTDADGIGDACDECTDTDGDGFGNLGYPMNVCLVDNCPDTANPDQYDTDGDGIGDACCCRGSRGNVDGDADDQINVGDLTRLVAYLFIGGDPISCPAEGNVKGDASETITIDDLTYLVAYLFSGGSPPANCP
;
A
#
# COMPACT_ATOMS: atom_id res chain seq x y z
N MET A 1 99.31 49.45 -30.24
CA MET A 1 99.25 50.80 -30.83
C MET A 1 100.06 51.70 -29.90
N ALA A 2 101.23 52.13 -30.33
CA ALA A 2 102.29 52.66 -29.47
C ALA A 2 102.00 54.10 -29.00
N ILE A 3 102.15 54.35 -27.69
CA ILE A 3 102.45 55.65 -27.11
C ILE A 3 103.97 55.69 -27.00
N SER A 4 104.60 56.61 -27.75
CA SER A 4 106.01 56.95 -27.58
C SER A 4 106.15 57.86 -26.37
N ASP A 5 106.86 57.42 -25.35
CA ASP A 5 107.54 58.34 -24.45
C ASP A 5 109.00 57.92 -24.31
N THR A 6 109.77 58.97 -24.08
CA THR A 6 111.16 59.25 -24.26
C THR A 6 112.09 58.41 -23.38
N ASP A 7 112.97 57.62 -24.02
CA ASP A 7 114.13 57.07 -23.33
C ASP A 7 115.35 57.98 -23.49
N THR A 8 115.56 58.71 -22.41
CA THR A 8 116.87 59.09 -21.90
C THR A 8 117.94 58.06 -22.22
N LYS A 9 118.99 58.51 -22.92
CA LYS A 9 120.24 57.79 -23.11
C LYS A 9 120.69 57.10 -21.81
N PRO A 10 120.84 55.77 -21.78
CA PRO A 10 121.58 55.14 -20.70
C PRO A 10 123.03 55.58 -20.78
N LEU A 11 123.53 56.03 -19.63
CA LEU A 11 124.90 56.45 -19.39
C LEU A 11 125.88 55.41 -19.90
N TRP A 12 126.62 55.77 -20.94
CA TRP A 12 127.89 55.14 -21.26
C TRP A 12 128.81 55.28 -20.04
N MET A 13 129.04 54.18 -19.33
CA MET A 13 130.08 54.11 -18.29
C MET A 13 131.46 54.09 -18.97
N PRO A 14 132.28 55.16 -18.83
CA PRO A 14 133.61 55.20 -19.40
C PRO A 14 134.57 54.43 -18.48
N ASN A 15 135.41 53.57 -19.07
CA ASN A 15 136.50 52.80 -18.43
C ASN A 15 136.18 51.41 -17.87
N MET A 16 135.44 50.57 -18.61
CA MET A 16 135.72 49.12 -18.53
C MET A 16 136.79 48.76 -19.55
N LYS A 17 138.01 48.53 -19.04
CA LYS A 17 139.04 47.75 -19.75
C LYS A 17 138.40 46.44 -20.20
N LYS A 18 138.55 46.10 -21.48
CA LYS A 18 138.23 44.82 -22.13
C LYS A 18 137.93 43.71 -21.12
N LEU A 19 136.65 43.43 -20.89
CA LEU A 19 136.20 42.32 -20.07
C LEU A 19 136.14 41.10 -20.99
N LEU A 20 137.27 40.38 -21.12
CA LEU A 20 137.26 39.00 -21.62
C LEU A 20 136.48 38.17 -20.60
N ILE A 21 135.29 37.69 -20.97
CA ILE A 21 134.58 36.68 -20.18
C ILE A 21 135.07 35.33 -20.67
N TYR A 22 135.83 34.67 -19.82
CA TYR A 22 136.32 33.33 -20.02
C TYR A 22 135.26 32.35 -19.47
N LEU A 23 134.52 31.66 -20.34
CA LEU A 23 134.13 30.29 -19.99
C LEU A 23 135.40 29.45 -20.21
N ILE A 24 136.31 29.43 -19.21
CA ILE A 24 137.46 28.53 -19.26
C ILE A 24 136.92 27.12 -19.03
N ILE A 25 136.55 26.47 -20.12
CA ILE A 25 136.62 25.02 -20.25
C ILE A 25 138.10 24.74 -20.51
N THR A 26 138.89 24.56 -19.45
CA THR A 26 140.26 24.07 -19.62
C THR A 26 140.20 22.63 -20.11
N LEU A 27 140.29 22.42 -21.42
CA LEU A 27 140.69 21.13 -21.98
C LEU A 27 142.20 21.00 -21.77
N SER A 28 142.60 20.59 -20.57
CA SER A 28 143.88 19.92 -20.42
C SER A 28 143.65 18.49 -20.88
N LEU A 29 144.36 18.02 -21.92
CA LEU A 29 145.22 16.83 -21.80
C LEU A 29 145.82 16.42 -23.15
N MET A 30 147.06 15.98 -23.07
CA MET A 30 147.76 15.25 -24.11
C MET A 30 146.97 13.96 -24.45
N GLY A 31 146.56 13.78 -25.70
CA GLY A 31 146.08 12.48 -26.20
C GLY A 31 144.87 12.61 -27.11
N THR A 32 145.04 12.13 -28.34
CA THR A 32 144.10 12.19 -29.46
C THR A 32 142.87 11.29 -29.27
N ASP A 33 141.67 11.89 -29.31
CA ASP A 33 140.43 11.49 -30.01
C ASP A 33 139.22 12.05 -29.26
N PHE A 34 138.80 13.27 -29.65
CA PHE A 34 137.74 14.05 -29.01
C PHE A 34 136.33 13.59 -29.44
N ILE A 35 135.40 13.52 -28.48
CA ILE A 35 133.95 13.45 -28.71
C ILE A 35 133.42 14.88 -28.53
N HIS A 36 132.88 15.47 -29.59
CA HIS A 36 132.40 16.87 -29.66
C HIS A 36 131.11 17.07 -28.84
N ALA A 37 130.98 18.19 -28.11
CA ALA A 37 129.90 18.39 -27.14
C ALA A 37 128.85 19.45 -27.50
N ASP A 38 127.63 19.00 -27.83
CA ASP A 38 126.41 19.81 -27.99
C ASP A 38 125.91 20.34 -26.62
N THR A 39 126.75 21.05 -25.86
CA THR A 39 126.41 21.46 -24.49
C THR A 39 125.70 22.81 -24.47
N GLY A 40 124.55 22.86 -23.79
CA GLY A 40 123.78 24.09 -23.59
C GLY A 40 123.55 24.45 -22.13
N VAL A 41 123.25 25.74 -21.89
CA VAL A 41 122.74 26.24 -20.61
C VAL A 41 121.25 26.58 -20.75
N LYS A 42 120.43 26.10 -19.82
CA LYS A 42 118.99 26.28 -19.77
C LYS A 42 118.53 26.82 -18.43
N VAL A 43 117.58 27.74 -18.43
CA VAL A 43 116.90 28.25 -17.24
C VAL A 43 115.44 27.75 -17.22
N GLU A 44 114.99 27.33 -16.05
CA GLU A 44 113.65 26.77 -15.85
C GLU A 44 112.49 27.75 -16.14
N ARG A 45 111.33 27.21 -16.53
CA ARG A 45 110.06 27.95 -16.63
C ARG A 45 109.06 27.45 -15.59
N ILE A 46 108.50 28.36 -14.80
CA ILE A 46 107.54 28.06 -13.73
C ILE A 46 106.11 28.38 -14.21
N PRO A 47 105.18 27.41 -14.23
CA PRO A 47 103.85 27.60 -14.80
C PRO A 47 102.86 28.34 -13.88
N CYS A 48 103.12 28.40 -12.56
CA CYS A 48 102.21 29.02 -11.60
C CYS A 48 102.99 29.81 -10.54
N GLY A 49 103.04 31.13 -10.69
CA GLY A 49 103.49 32.06 -9.65
C GLY A 49 102.34 32.86 -9.08
N VAL A 50 102.40 33.17 -7.79
CA VAL A 50 101.45 34.07 -7.14
C VAL A 50 102.20 35.37 -6.82
N PRO A 51 101.66 36.56 -7.18
CA PRO A 51 102.25 37.84 -6.77
C PRO A 51 102.56 37.88 -5.26
N GLY A 52 103.75 38.36 -4.90
CA GLY A 52 104.20 38.44 -3.51
C GLY A 52 104.87 37.17 -2.95
N GLN A 53 104.84 36.04 -3.65
CA GLN A 53 105.56 34.82 -3.23
C GLN A 53 107.00 34.76 -3.75
N THR A 54 107.82 33.94 -3.08
CA THR A 54 109.18 33.58 -3.51
C THR A 54 109.14 32.42 -4.48
N VAL A 55 109.92 32.50 -5.55
CA VAL A 55 110.00 31.51 -6.64
C VAL A 55 111.48 31.21 -6.89
N SER A 56 111.79 29.97 -7.30
CA SER A 56 113.16 29.55 -7.60
C SER A 56 113.25 29.02 -9.02
N PHE A 57 114.26 29.44 -9.79
CA PHE A 57 114.55 28.92 -11.12
C PHE A 57 115.87 28.16 -11.11
N GLN A 58 115.87 26.96 -11.69
CA GLN A 58 117.11 26.21 -11.90
C GLN A 58 117.81 26.64 -13.18
N ILE A 59 119.12 26.85 -13.10
CA ILE A 59 120.04 26.94 -14.24
C ILE A 59 120.70 25.59 -14.38
N SER A 60 120.53 24.97 -15.54
CA SER A 60 120.96 23.60 -15.80
C SER A 60 121.83 23.51 -17.06
N LEU A 61 122.70 22.52 -17.06
CA LEU A 61 123.46 22.07 -18.21
C LEU A 61 122.61 21.07 -19.00
N GLU A 62 122.55 21.20 -20.31
CA GLU A 62 121.78 20.37 -21.22
C GLU A 62 122.68 19.73 -22.28
N ASN A 63 122.53 18.43 -22.49
CA ASN A 63 123.29 17.58 -23.40
C ASN A 63 124.83 17.69 -23.29
N PRO A 64 125.41 17.60 -22.08
CA PRO A 64 126.86 17.64 -21.96
C PRO A 64 127.45 16.36 -22.57
N SER A 65 128.27 16.49 -23.60
CA SER A 65 128.97 15.33 -24.16
C SER A 65 130.28 15.11 -23.41
N SER A 66 130.15 14.63 -22.16
CA SER A 66 131.25 14.37 -21.23
C SER A 66 132.29 15.50 -21.26
N ILE A 67 131.91 16.67 -20.76
CA ILE A 67 132.80 17.84 -20.75
C ILE A 67 133.46 18.00 -19.39
N GLU A 68 134.73 18.42 -19.41
CA GLU A 68 135.42 18.85 -18.21
C GLU A 68 135.02 20.30 -17.87
N LEU A 69 134.45 20.53 -16.70
CA LEU A 69 134.07 21.86 -16.25
C LEU A 69 135.21 22.55 -15.48
N GLY A 70 135.83 23.58 -16.07
CA GLY A 70 136.89 24.38 -15.44
C GLY A 70 136.41 25.67 -14.73
N GLY A 71 135.31 26.25 -15.20
CA GLY A 71 134.65 27.40 -14.57
C GLY A 71 133.62 28.06 -15.46
N PHE A 72 132.74 28.88 -14.85
CA PHE A 72 131.80 29.69 -15.61
C PHE A 72 131.58 31.08 -15.03
N ASP A 73 131.17 31.97 -15.92
CA ASP A 73 130.83 33.35 -15.61
C ASP A 73 129.60 33.73 -16.47
N LEU A 74 128.43 33.80 -15.83
CA LEU A 74 127.15 33.99 -16.49
C LEU A 74 126.54 35.33 -16.09
N LEU A 75 126.01 36.07 -17.06
CA LEU A 75 125.35 37.35 -16.86
C LEU A 75 123.87 37.26 -17.26
N PHE A 76 123.00 37.62 -16.33
CA PHE A 76 121.54 37.61 -16.48
C PHE A 76 120.99 39.02 -16.41
N SER A 77 119.95 39.29 -17.20
CA SER A 77 119.09 40.47 -17.06
C SER A 77 117.67 40.05 -16.68
N LEU A 78 117.04 40.83 -15.81
CA LEU A 78 115.73 40.51 -15.22
C LEU A 78 114.68 41.54 -15.60
N ASP A 79 113.42 41.11 -15.60
CA ASP A 79 112.27 42.02 -15.57
C ASP A 79 112.18 42.74 -14.21
N THR A 80 111.72 43.98 -14.19
CA THR A 80 111.59 44.77 -12.97
C THR A 80 110.58 44.20 -11.97
N SER A 81 109.70 43.31 -12.45
CA SER A 81 108.69 42.61 -11.65
C SER A 81 109.25 41.42 -10.85
N LEU A 82 110.52 41.05 -11.07
CA LEU A 82 111.23 40.00 -10.34
C LEU A 82 112.37 40.61 -9.52
N VAL A 83 112.29 40.52 -8.19
CA VAL A 83 113.36 41.01 -7.30
C VAL A 83 114.26 39.85 -6.93
N PHE A 84 115.51 39.87 -7.41
CA PHE A 84 116.49 38.83 -7.09
C PHE A 84 116.83 38.81 -5.60
N GLN A 85 116.80 37.62 -4.99
CA GLN A 85 117.06 37.43 -3.57
C GLN A 85 118.44 36.81 -3.34
N SER A 86 118.73 35.69 -4.01
CA SER A 86 120.00 34.97 -3.87
C SER A 86 120.20 33.95 -4.98
N ALA A 87 121.44 33.52 -5.19
CA ALA A 87 121.77 32.32 -5.94
C ALA A 87 122.44 31.29 -5.03
N THR A 88 122.05 30.03 -5.18
CA THR A 88 122.62 28.88 -4.49
C THR A 88 123.33 27.96 -5.47
N ILE A 89 124.29 27.22 -4.94
CA ILE A 89 125.11 26.27 -5.71
C ILE A 89 124.25 25.09 -6.18
N GLY A 90 124.35 24.74 -7.46
CA GLY A 90 123.65 23.58 -8.02
C GLY A 90 124.40 22.27 -7.81
N GLN A 91 123.69 21.16 -8.00
CA GLN A 91 124.20 19.80 -7.75
C GLN A 91 125.51 19.49 -8.50
N LEU A 92 125.65 19.92 -9.76
CA LEU A 92 126.87 19.64 -10.55
C LEU A 92 128.12 20.25 -9.93
N ILE A 93 127.97 21.37 -9.23
CA ILE A 93 129.08 22.08 -8.60
C ILE A 93 129.35 21.51 -7.20
N SER A 94 128.31 21.16 -6.44
CA SER A 94 128.49 20.61 -5.09
C SER A 94 129.26 19.29 -5.07
N ASP A 95 129.10 18.46 -6.11
CA ASP A 95 129.61 17.09 -6.14
C ASP A 95 131.08 17.01 -6.61
N CYS A 96 131.61 18.08 -7.18
CA CYS A 96 132.93 18.13 -7.83
C CYS A 96 134.04 18.86 -7.03
N GLY A 97 133.76 19.31 -5.80
CA GLY A 97 134.79 19.89 -4.92
C GLY A 97 135.31 21.28 -5.31
N TRP A 98 134.46 22.13 -5.92
CA TRP A 98 134.79 23.49 -6.34
C TRP A 98 135.11 24.42 -5.17
N GLU A 99 136.13 25.29 -5.31
CA GLU A 99 136.58 26.17 -4.23
C GLU A 99 135.85 27.52 -4.16
N TYR A 100 135.35 28.04 -5.30
CA TYR A 100 134.75 29.38 -5.36
C TYR A 100 133.47 29.43 -6.20
N PHE A 101 132.34 29.72 -5.56
CA PHE A 101 131.08 30.12 -6.19
C PHE A 101 130.65 31.46 -5.57
N THR A 102 130.49 32.49 -6.39
CA THR A 102 129.99 33.79 -5.96
C THR A 102 129.01 34.33 -6.97
N TRP A 103 128.20 35.28 -6.53
CA TRP A 103 127.40 36.09 -7.41
C TRP A 103 127.46 37.54 -6.99
N ARG A 104 127.11 38.44 -7.91
CA ARG A 104 126.87 39.84 -7.63
C ARG A 104 125.67 40.32 -8.43
N SER A 105 124.85 41.16 -7.83
CA SER A 105 123.83 41.93 -8.53
C SER A 105 124.30 43.38 -8.61
N SER A 106 124.17 44.01 -9.79
CA SER A 106 124.24 45.46 -9.90
C SER A 106 122.84 45.99 -10.20
N ASP A 107 122.36 46.88 -9.34
CA ASP A 107 121.10 47.62 -9.50
C ASP A 107 119.85 46.73 -9.68
N ASP A 108 119.78 45.56 -9.04
CA ASP A 108 118.66 44.60 -9.00
C ASP A 108 118.20 43.97 -10.34
N TYR A 109 118.67 44.46 -11.48
CA TYR A 109 118.22 44.00 -12.81
C TYR A 109 119.29 43.25 -13.60
N CYS A 110 120.52 43.17 -13.09
CA CYS A 110 121.62 42.43 -13.72
C CYS A 110 122.37 41.59 -12.69
N ILE A 111 122.37 40.27 -12.88
CA ILE A 111 123.06 39.31 -12.00
C ILE A 111 124.25 38.73 -12.75
N ARG A 112 125.43 38.74 -12.13
CA ARG A 112 126.59 37.97 -12.59
C ARG A 112 126.84 36.82 -11.62
N LEU A 113 126.81 35.59 -12.12
CA LEU A 113 127.22 34.37 -11.41
C LEU A 113 128.62 33.99 -11.84
N VAL A 114 129.50 33.67 -10.90
CA VAL A 114 130.86 33.22 -11.19
C VAL A 114 131.17 31.98 -10.36
N ALA A 115 131.57 30.91 -11.03
CA ALA A 115 132.09 29.70 -10.42
C ALA A 115 133.48 29.40 -11.00
N MET A 116 134.46 29.13 -10.15
CA MET A 116 135.83 28.81 -10.59
C MET A 116 136.34 27.59 -9.84
N ALA A 117 136.90 26.64 -10.59
CA ALA A 117 137.78 25.61 -10.05
C ALA A 117 139.18 26.26 -9.86
N ASP A 118 139.87 25.92 -8.78
CA ASP A 118 141.05 26.67 -8.29
C ASP A 118 142.18 26.85 -9.32
N ILE A 119 142.77 28.05 -9.35
CA ILE A 119 143.92 28.46 -10.17
C ILE A 119 145.28 28.28 -9.46
N ASN A 120 145.32 27.82 -8.19
CA ASN A 120 146.55 27.73 -7.38
C ASN A 120 147.13 26.33 -7.16
N ASN A 121 146.53 25.25 -7.68
CA ASN A 121 147.01 23.87 -7.45
C ASN A 121 148.08 23.36 -8.44
N GLY A 122 148.65 24.23 -9.29
CA GLY A 122 149.60 23.80 -10.32
C GLY A 122 148.95 22.87 -11.36
N PRO A 123 149.71 22.05 -12.11
CA PRO A 123 149.21 21.32 -13.29
C PRO A 123 148.23 20.16 -13.01
N TYR A 124 147.69 20.02 -11.80
CA TYR A 124 146.77 18.95 -11.41
C TYR A 124 145.55 19.52 -10.69
N HIS A 125 144.45 19.73 -11.42
CA HIS A 125 143.13 19.99 -10.83
C HIS A 125 142.35 18.65 -10.72
N PRO A 126 141.43 18.49 -9.77
CA PRO A 126 140.44 17.41 -9.81
C PRO A 126 139.58 17.59 -11.07
N ILE A 127 139.45 16.55 -11.88
CA ILE A 127 138.70 16.61 -13.14
C ILE A 127 137.21 16.46 -12.81
N CYS A 128 136.42 17.51 -13.05
CA CYS A 128 134.96 17.45 -12.92
C CYS A 128 134.34 17.19 -14.28
N TRP A 129 133.93 15.94 -14.52
CA TRP A 129 133.24 15.56 -15.75
C TRP A 129 131.74 15.75 -15.58
N ALA A 130 131.14 16.61 -16.41
CA ALA A 130 129.71 16.63 -16.59
C ALA A 130 129.32 15.55 -17.62
N GLU A 131 128.92 14.38 -17.13
CA GLU A 131 128.52 13.23 -17.95
C GLU A 131 127.02 13.19 -18.25
N SER A 132 126.21 14.03 -17.57
CA SER A 132 124.77 14.13 -17.77
C SER A 132 124.24 15.53 -17.44
N ASN A 133 123.03 15.85 -17.90
CA ASN A 133 122.32 17.07 -17.51
C ASN A 133 122.29 17.23 -16.00
N GLY A 134 122.37 18.47 -15.52
CA GLY A 134 122.31 18.75 -14.10
C GLY A 134 122.29 20.25 -13.80
N VAL A 135 121.97 20.59 -12.55
CA VAL A 135 121.80 21.99 -12.12
C VAL A 135 123.17 22.59 -11.80
N LEU A 136 123.49 23.72 -12.44
CA LEU A 136 124.67 24.54 -12.17
C LEU A 136 124.41 25.50 -10.99
N ALA A 137 123.25 26.16 -10.97
CA ALA A 137 122.87 27.06 -9.89
C ALA A 137 121.35 27.17 -9.79
N GLU A 138 120.82 27.51 -8.61
CA GLU A 138 119.42 27.86 -8.43
C GLU A 138 119.31 29.34 -8.06
N LEU A 139 118.44 30.07 -8.74
CA LEU A 139 118.21 31.49 -8.53
C LEU A 139 116.86 31.71 -7.84
N HIS A 140 116.86 32.44 -6.73
CA HIS A 140 115.67 32.73 -5.95
C HIS A 140 115.22 34.18 -6.15
N PHE A 141 113.92 34.39 -6.41
CA PHE A 141 113.31 35.69 -6.66
C PHE A 141 112.05 35.89 -5.84
N GLN A 142 111.75 37.14 -5.49
CA GLN A 142 110.43 37.53 -5.01
C GLN A 142 109.66 38.18 -6.16
N VAL A 143 108.44 37.72 -6.43
CA VAL A 143 107.57 38.36 -7.42
C VAL A 143 106.98 39.63 -6.82
N ALA A 144 107.05 40.74 -7.56
CA ALA A 144 106.44 41.98 -7.14
C ALA A 144 104.94 41.78 -6.86
N ASN A 145 104.47 42.31 -5.73
CA ASN A 145 103.10 42.12 -5.26
C ASN A 145 102.13 43.10 -5.94
N TYR A 146 101.94 42.92 -7.25
CA TYR A 146 101.04 43.72 -8.06
C TYR A 146 100.05 42.81 -8.80
N SER A 147 98.75 42.96 -8.51
CA SER A 147 97.67 42.18 -9.15
C SER A 147 97.60 42.39 -10.66
N ALA A 148 98.08 43.53 -11.18
CA ALA A 148 98.15 43.80 -12.62
C ALA A 148 99.06 42.82 -13.39
N LEU A 149 99.93 42.08 -12.69
CA LEU A 149 100.83 41.11 -13.29
C LEU A 149 100.17 39.73 -13.48
N ILE A 150 98.96 39.50 -12.95
CA ILE A 150 98.20 38.26 -13.14
C ILE A 150 97.95 38.02 -14.64
N GLY A 151 98.20 36.79 -15.10
CA GLY A 151 98.12 36.38 -16.50
C GLY A 151 99.35 36.74 -17.35
N GLN A 152 100.33 37.46 -16.80
CA GLN A 152 101.56 37.82 -17.52
C GLN A 152 102.67 36.79 -17.31
N PHE A 153 103.49 36.58 -18.33
CA PHE A 153 104.72 35.78 -18.27
C PHE A 153 105.93 36.70 -18.07
N LEU A 154 106.63 36.56 -16.95
CA LEU A 154 107.81 37.37 -16.58
C LEU A 154 109.09 36.59 -16.94
N PRO A 155 109.85 37.01 -17.97
CA PRO A 155 111.00 36.24 -18.44
C PRO A 155 112.30 36.56 -17.68
N VAL A 156 113.20 35.57 -17.61
CA VAL A 156 114.61 35.75 -17.22
C VAL A 156 115.45 35.77 -18.51
N ARG A 157 116.37 36.74 -18.65
CA ARG A 157 117.13 36.97 -19.90
C ARG A 157 118.60 36.65 -19.71
N PHE A 158 119.21 36.07 -20.75
CA PHE A 158 120.65 35.85 -20.83
C PHE A 158 121.32 36.95 -21.65
N VAL A 159 122.44 37.50 -21.17
CA VAL A 159 123.17 38.56 -21.87
C VAL A 159 124.62 38.12 -22.12
N TRP A 160 125.03 38.04 -23.39
CA TRP A 160 126.37 37.61 -23.80
C TRP A 160 126.99 38.57 -24.82
N TYR A 161 128.32 38.72 -24.75
CA TYR A 161 129.12 39.59 -25.62
C TYR A 161 130.42 38.89 -26.02
N ASP A 162 130.50 38.38 -27.25
CA ASP A 162 131.76 37.99 -27.89
C ASP A 162 131.71 38.32 -29.39
N CYS A 163 132.85 38.70 -29.96
CA CYS A 163 133.02 39.01 -31.39
C CYS A 163 133.66 37.85 -32.18
N GLY A 164 134.03 36.75 -31.53
CA GLY A 164 134.27 35.44 -32.16
C GLY A 164 133.12 34.50 -31.80
N ASP A 165 132.27 34.17 -32.77
CA ASP A 165 130.99 33.52 -32.51
C ASP A 165 131.14 32.00 -32.34
N ASN A 166 130.97 31.51 -31.11
CA ASN A 166 130.85 30.07 -30.82
C ASN A 166 129.57 29.72 -30.05
N THR A 167 128.49 30.54 -30.06
CA THR A 167 127.25 30.15 -29.36
C THR A 167 125.98 30.34 -30.20
N ILE A 168 125.00 29.47 -29.99
CA ILE A 168 123.74 29.47 -30.72
C ILE A 168 122.57 29.12 -29.79
N SER A 169 121.45 29.81 -29.96
CA SER A 169 120.23 29.47 -29.22
C SER A 169 119.42 28.38 -29.93
N SER A 170 118.76 27.53 -29.15
CA SER A 170 117.75 26.59 -29.62
C SER A 170 116.63 27.29 -30.40
N ARG A 171 115.95 26.54 -31.27
CA ARG A 171 114.87 27.08 -32.12
C ARG A 171 113.71 27.72 -31.34
N ASP A 172 113.46 27.24 -30.13
CA ASP A 172 112.43 27.76 -29.23
C ASP A 172 112.93 28.91 -28.33
N GLY A 173 114.24 29.22 -28.37
CA GLY A 173 114.87 30.27 -27.58
C GLY A 173 115.21 29.86 -26.14
N TYR A 174 114.97 28.60 -25.76
CA TYR A 174 115.02 28.12 -24.37
C TYR A 174 116.31 27.45 -23.94
N THR A 175 117.27 27.27 -24.83
CA THR A 175 118.60 26.74 -24.48
C THR A 175 119.64 27.55 -25.26
N LEU A 176 120.75 27.89 -24.61
CA LEU A 176 121.90 28.49 -25.28
C LEU A 176 123.02 27.46 -25.36
N TYR A 177 123.36 27.01 -26.56
CA TYR A 177 124.46 26.09 -26.85
C TYR A 177 125.75 26.85 -27.11
N PHE A 178 126.87 26.32 -26.65
CA PHE A 178 128.20 26.91 -26.86
C PHE A 178 129.18 25.85 -27.39
N SER A 179 130.15 26.29 -28.20
CA SER A 179 131.19 25.47 -28.84
C SER A 179 132.59 25.99 -28.46
N ASP A 180 133.58 25.09 -28.47
CA ASP A 180 134.99 25.38 -28.27
C ASP A 180 135.72 25.84 -29.55
N ASP A 181 135.11 25.73 -30.73
CA ASP A 181 135.69 26.06 -32.04
C ASP A 181 135.64 27.56 -32.37
N VAL A 182 136.79 28.25 -32.48
CA VAL A 182 136.85 29.69 -32.85
C VAL A 182 136.76 29.91 -34.37
N TYR A 183 135.73 30.60 -34.85
CA TYR A 183 135.55 30.90 -36.28
C TYR A 183 136.36 32.12 -36.78
N ASP A 184 137.23 31.92 -37.78
CA ASP A 184 137.90 33.00 -38.54
C ASP A 184 137.08 33.39 -39.79
N TRP A 185 136.70 34.66 -39.86
CA TRP A 185 135.87 35.24 -40.92
C TRP A 185 136.58 35.43 -42.28
N ASN A 186 137.92 35.52 -42.34
CA ASN A 186 138.60 36.18 -43.47
C ASN A 186 138.93 35.32 -44.72
N GLY A 187 138.35 34.13 -44.90
CA GLY A 187 138.34 33.42 -46.20
C GLY A 187 139.70 33.15 -46.87
N GLY A 188 140.79 33.09 -46.10
CA GLY A 188 142.16 32.82 -46.59
C GLY A 188 142.58 31.37 -46.39
N THR A 189 143.19 30.77 -47.41
CA THR A 189 143.52 29.34 -47.52
C THR A 189 144.75 28.89 -46.72
N GLU A 190 144.81 29.15 -45.42
CA GLU A 190 145.68 28.42 -44.48
C GLU A 190 144.81 27.77 -43.39
N THR A 191 144.60 26.47 -43.57
CA THR A 191 143.82 25.55 -42.75
C THR A 191 144.18 25.57 -41.27
N ILE A 192 143.19 25.91 -40.43
CA ILE A 192 142.95 25.39 -39.08
C ILE A 192 141.42 25.23 -38.94
N ILE A 193 140.80 24.04 -38.71
CA ILE A 193 141.25 22.62 -38.74
C ILE A 193 140.06 21.72 -39.23
N THR A 194 140.35 20.45 -39.45
CA THR A 194 139.50 19.30 -39.83
C THR A 194 139.13 18.38 -38.64
N ALA A 195 138.01 17.64 -38.75
CA ALA A 195 137.21 17.04 -37.64
C ALA A 195 136.26 18.05 -36.98
N ASP A 196 136.46 19.32 -37.36
CA ASP A 196 135.90 20.55 -36.82
C ASP A 196 134.82 21.12 -37.76
N SER A 197 133.75 20.36 -38.01
CA SER A 197 132.54 20.95 -38.62
C SER A 197 131.24 20.33 -38.13
N SER A 198 130.69 20.90 -37.06
CA SER A 198 129.23 21.07 -36.92
C SER A 198 128.90 22.39 -36.23
N PHE A 199 128.53 23.40 -37.03
CA PHE A 199 127.38 24.34 -36.94
C PHE A 199 127.62 25.45 -38.01
N PRO A 200 126.74 25.73 -39.01
CA PRO A 200 125.46 26.43 -38.78
C PRO A 200 124.33 26.15 -39.83
N THR A 201 123.06 26.47 -39.53
CA THR A 201 122.23 27.58 -40.07
C THR A 201 120.83 27.34 -39.48
N TYR A 202 120.28 28.10 -38.54
CA TYR A 202 119.93 29.53 -38.50
C TYR A 202 119.79 29.90 -36.99
N CYS A 203 120.29 31.00 -36.38
CA CYS A 203 120.91 32.27 -36.77
C CYS A 203 122.05 32.64 -35.77
N GLY A 204 123.16 33.19 -36.28
CA GLY A 204 124.31 33.83 -35.58
C GLY A 204 125.06 34.75 -36.57
N SER A 205 125.72 35.82 -36.12
CA SER A 205 125.91 37.10 -36.86
C SER A 205 127.21 37.24 -37.70
N PRO A 206 127.17 37.74 -38.97
CA PRO A 206 128.37 38.11 -39.75
C PRO A 206 128.82 39.60 -39.68
N ASN A 207 130.02 39.86 -40.21
CA ASN A 207 131.08 40.74 -39.70
C ASN A 207 131.14 42.22 -40.17
N LEU A 208 130.21 43.07 -39.73
CA LEU A 208 130.38 44.54 -39.80
C LEU A 208 130.67 45.19 -38.43
N CYS A 209 130.92 44.37 -37.39
CA CYS A 209 130.93 44.79 -35.99
C CYS A 209 132.23 45.46 -35.49
N LEU A 210 133.22 45.78 -36.34
CA LEU A 210 134.51 46.34 -35.86
C LEU A 210 135.07 47.55 -36.63
N GLU A 211 134.40 48.09 -37.66
CA GLU A 211 134.95 49.23 -38.45
C GLU A 211 134.09 50.52 -38.47
N GLY A 212 133.27 50.77 -37.45
CA GLY A 212 132.61 52.07 -37.28
C GLY A 212 132.25 52.34 -35.83
N GLU A 213 132.40 53.59 -35.38
CA GLU A 213 132.13 54.00 -34.00
C GLU A 213 130.74 53.54 -33.50
N GLY A 214 130.73 52.51 -32.66
CA GLY A 214 129.88 52.37 -31.49
C GLY A 214 128.43 51.90 -31.68
N THR A 215 128.20 50.61 -31.92
CA THR A 215 127.10 49.87 -31.27
C THR A 215 127.54 48.45 -30.92
N ILE A 216 127.76 48.20 -29.63
CA ILE A 216 127.84 46.84 -29.06
C ILE A 216 126.43 46.25 -29.18
N ARG A 217 126.25 45.09 -29.83
CA ARG A 217 124.94 44.42 -29.85
C ARG A 217 124.98 43.24 -28.89
N ALA A 218 124.19 43.33 -27.83
CA ALA A 218 123.75 42.19 -27.04
C ALA A 218 122.78 41.38 -27.90
N THR A 219 122.98 40.06 -27.99
CA THR A 219 121.91 39.20 -28.47
C THR A 219 121.08 38.80 -27.24
N ASP A 220 119.87 39.36 -27.12
CA ASP A 220 118.93 39.06 -26.04
C ASP A 220 118.30 37.69 -26.28
N TYR A 221 118.58 36.71 -25.41
CA TYR A 221 117.88 35.42 -25.39
C TYR A 221 116.97 35.32 -24.16
N TYR A 222 115.71 34.92 -24.37
CA TYR A 222 114.72 34.69 -23.31
C TYR A 222 114.71 33.21 -22.93
N ASN A 223 115.45 32.87 -21.89
CA ASN A 223 115.65 31.51 -21.45
C ASN A 223 115.15 31.45 -20.00
N GLY A 224 113.94 30.94 -19.77
CA GLY A 224 113.28 30.87 -18.45
C GLY A 224 112.27 31.99 -18.12
N GLY A 225 111.46 31.80 -17.05
CA GLY A 225 110.46 32.78 -16.58
C GLY A 225 109.23 32.19 -15.87
N ILE A 226 108.34 33.04 -15.32
CA ILE A 226 107.16 32.63 -14.53
C ILE A 226 105.83 33.20 -15.06
N LEU A 227 104.76 32.39 -15.09
CA LEU A 227 103.39 32.82 -15.39
C LEU A 227 102.58 33.04 -14.10
N LEU A 228 101.85 34.16 -13.98
CA LEU A 228 101.11 34.52 -12.75
C LEU A 228 99.59 34.21 -12.82
N ILE A 229 98.96 33.75 -11.71
CA ILE A 229 97.52 33.39 -11.61
C ILE A 229 96.82 33.97 -10.35
N GLU A 230 95.47 33.98 -10.32
CA GLU A 230 94.61 34.47 -9.21
C GLU A 230 93.90 33.32 -8.44
N LEU A 231 93.51 33.53 -7.17
CA LEU A 231 92.78 32.59 -6.30
C LEU A 231 91.38 33.12 -5.95
N ASP A 232 90.34 32.30 -6.16
CA ASP A 232 88.95 32.59 -5.81
C ASP A 232 88.64 32.20 -4.35
N THR A 233 87.94 33.06 -3.62
CA THR A 233 87.66 32.92 -2.16
C THR A 233 86.26 33.33 -1.72
N ILE A 234 85.39 33.77 -2.64
CA ILE A 234 84.03 34.24 -2.32
C ILE A 234 83.04 33.14 -2.73
N PRO A 235 82.15 32.68 -1.84
CA PRO A 235 81.11 31.72 -2.23
C PRO A 235 80.07 32.34 -3.17
N PRO A 236 79.45 31.52 -4.05
CA PRO A 236 78.34 31.99 -4.87
C PRO A 236 77.12 32.29 -4.00
N VAL A 237 76.14 33.02 -4.54
CA VAL A 237 74.86 33.34 -3.87
C VAL A 237 73.71 32.62 -4.56
N ALA A 238 72.99 31.77 -3.82
CA ALA A 238 71.81 31.06 -4.31
C ALA A 238 70.55 31.91 -4.13
N ILE A 239 69.80 32.14 -5.22
CA ILE A 239 68.58 32.94 -5.22
C ILE A 239 67.39 32.05 -5.62
N CYS A 240 66.50 31.81 -4.66
CA CYS A 240 65.27 31.04 -4.85
C CYS A 240 64.07 31.97 -5.11
N PRO A 241 63.02 31.49 -5.80
CA PRO A 241 61.75 32.19 -5.87
C PRO A 241 61.07 32.24 -4.48
N SER A 242 59.98 33.02 -4.38
CA SER A 242 59.07 32.91 -3.23
C SER A 242 58.33 31.57 -3.25
N ASP A 243 57.71 31.22 -2.12
CA ASP A 243 56.79 30.08 -2.04
C ASP A 243 55.74 30.11 -3.17
N ILE A 244 55.44 28.93 -3.73
CA ILE A 244 54.52 28.74 -4.84
C ILE A 244 53.27 28.04 -4.30
N ILE A 245 52.09 28.59 -4.60
CA ILE A 245 50.80 27.94 -4.32
C ILE A 245 50.14 27.64 -5.66
N THR A 246 49.72 26.40 -5.85
CA THR A 246 49.04 25.96 -7.07
C THR A 246 47.94 24.95 -6.75
N GLU A 247 47.08 24.69 -7.72
CA GLU A 247 46.03 23.68 -7.63
C GLU A 247 46.52 22.39 -8.27
N ASN A 248 45.99 21.25 -7.85
CA ASN A 248 46.24 19.97 -8.50
C ASN A 248 45.79 19.97 -9.97
N THR A 249 46.45 19.14 -10.76
CA THR A 249 46.07 18.95 -12.17
C THR A 249 44.73 18.20 -12.22
N PRO A 250 43.80 18.55 -13.14
CA PRO A 250 42.57 17.77 -13.32
C PRO A 250 42.86 16.27 -13.43
N ASP A 251 42.10 15.46 -12.71
CA ASP A 251 42.23 13.99 -12.65
C ASP A 251 43.56 13.46 -12.04
N GLN A 252 44.36 14.31 -11.39
CA GLN A 252 45.58 13.87 -10.69
C GLN A 252 45.68 14.47 -9.29
N CYS A 253 46.18 13.70 -8.33
CA CYS A 253 46.44 14.17 -6.96
C CYS A 253 47.79 14.91 -6.81
N SER A 254 48.19 15.66 -7.84
CA SER A 254 49.50 16.30 -7.93
C SER A 254 49.52 17.45 -8.94
N ALA A 255 50.51 18.33 -8.84
CA ALA A 255 50.75 19.39 -9.82
C ALA A 255 52.19 19.34 -10.33
N ILE A 256 52.38 19.61 -11.62
CA ILE A 256 53.71 19.85 -12.19
C ILE A 256 54.02 21.34 -12.04
N VAL A 257 55.12 21.67 -11.36
CA VAL A 257 55.48 23.06 -11.08
C VAL A 257 56.82 23.42 -11.72
N GLU A 258 56.78 24.44 -12.57
CA GLU A 258 57.96 25.08 -13.14
C GLU A 258 58.36 26.28 -12.29
N PHE A 259 59.65 26.38 -11.98
CA PHE A 259 60.22 27.47 -11.19
C PHE A 259 61.64 27.79 -11.66
N THR A 260 62.08 29.01 -11.39
CA THR A 260 63.42 29.46 -11.79
C THR A 260 64.21 29.85 -10.54
N ALA A 261 65.29 29.13 -10.27
CA ALA A 261 66.32 29.54 -9.32
C ALA A 261 67.52 30.08 -10.09
N SER A 262 68.22 31.07 -9.53
CA SER A 262 69.39 31.70 -10.15
C SER A 262 70.57 31.72 -9.19
N VAL A 263 71.77 31.84 -9.76
CA VAL A 263 73.02 31.98 -9.00
C VAL A 263 73.74 33.23 -9.47
N GLU A 264 74.23 34.00 -8.52
CA GLU A 264 75.15 35.12 -8.75
C GLU A 264 76.50 34.79 -8.11
N ASP A 265 77.59 35.15 -8.79
CA ASP A 265 78.95 34.89 -8.31
C ASP A 265 79.90 35.97 -8.85
N ASP A 266 81.01 36.22 -8.17
CA ASP A 266 82.01 37.20 -8.60
C ASP A 266 82.90 36.67 -9.74
N PHE A 267 82.97 35.34 -9.91
CA PHE A 267 83.59 34.67 -11.05
C PHE A 267 82.59 33.88 -11.93
N PRO A 268 82.77 33.88 -13.27
CA PRO A 268 81.88 33.14 -14.17
C PRO A 268 82.14 31.63 -14.07
N GLY A 269 81.07 30.86 -13.81
CA GLY A 269 81.13 29.40 -13.81
C GLY A 269 80.34 28.71 -12.71
N ALA A 270 79.71 29.46 -11.80
CA ALA A 270 78.81 28.92 -10.80
C ALA A 270 77.59 28.23 -11.43
N THR A 271 77.11 27.17 -10.78
CA THR A 271 75.96 26.39 -11.19
C THR A 271 74.97 26.27 -10.05
N ILE A 272 73.68 26.15 -10.35
CA ILE A 272 72.62 25.94 -9.36
C ILE A 272 71.82 24.70 -9.71
N SER A 273 71.47 23.90 -8.70
CA SER A 273 70.65 22.70 -8.83
C SER A 273 69.66 22.62 -7.69
N CYS A 274 68.40 22.27 -7.99
CA CYS A 274 67.32 22.17 -7.01
C CYS A 274 66.80 20.74 -6.90
N ASN A 275 66.37 20.36 -5.71
CA ASN A 275 65.72 19.09 -5.44
C ASN A 275 64.41 19.31 -4.66
N PRO A 276 63.25 18.90 -5.21
CA PRO A 276 63.02 18.43 -6.59
C PRO A 276 63.41 19.47 -7.67
N PRO A 277 63.79 19.10 -8.91
CA PRO A 277 64.11 20.04 -10.00
C PRO A 277 62.87 20.75 -10.57
N SER A 278 63.06 21.86 -11.29
CA SER A 278 61.96 22.52 -12.02
C SER A 278 61.29 21.56 -13.00
N GLY A 279 59.95 21.59 -13.05
CA GLY A 279 59.14 20.67 -13.84
C GLY A 279 58.89 19.33 -13.14
N SER A 280 59.23 19.20 -11.86
CA SER A 280 58.86 18.04 -11.05
C SER A 280 57.37 18.02 -10.72
N THR A 281 56.86 16.82 -10.45
CA THR A 281 55.54 16.59 -9.88
C THR A 281 55.61 16.74 -8.36
N PHE A 282 54.69 17.53 -7.82
CA PHE A 282 54.52 17.75 -6.39
C PHE A 282 53.17 17.19 -5.95
N ASP A 283 53.18 16.36 -4.91
CA ASP A 283 51.96 15.80 -4.32
C ASP A 283 51.18 16.89 -3.58
N ILE A 284 49.92 16.60 -3.26
CA ILE A 284 49.09 17.50 -2.47
C ILE A 284 49.74 17.86 -1.12
N GLY A 285 49.57 19.11 -0.69
CA GLY A 285 50.14 19.63 0.54
C GLY A 285 51.44 20.41 0.32
N SER A 286 52.22 20.55 1.39
CA SER A 286 53.43 21.39 1.40
C SER A 286 54.68 20.55 1.09
N ASN A 287 55.36 20.91 0.01
CA ASN A 287 56.55 20.23 -0.49
C ASN A 287 57.75 21.19 -0.47
N PRO A 288 58.79 20.94 0.35
CA PRO A 288 59.98 21.78 0.37
C PRO A 288 60.88 21.52 -0.85
N VAL A 289 61.41 22.58 -1.43
CA VAL A 289 62.43 22.56 -2.50
C VAL A 289 63.70 23.20 -1.97
N ILE A 290 64.83 22.50 -2.08
CA ILE A 290 66.14 23.02 -1.66
C ILE A 290 67.01 23.18 -2.91
N CYS A 291 67.56 24.38 -3.11
CA CYS A 291 68.50 24.69 -4.18
C CYS A 291 69.91 24.90 -3.62
N ILE A 292 70.90 24.34 -4.31
CA ILE A 292 72.32 24.42 -3.96
C ILE A 292 73.07 25.05 -5.13
N ALA A 293 73.77 26.16 -4.86
CA ALA A 293 74.72 26.79 -5.77
C ALA A 293 76.13 26.29 -5.47
N VAL A 294 76.93 26.03 -6.51
CA VAL A 294 78.34 25.60 -6.41
C VAL A 294 79.20 26.33 -7.45
N ASP A 295 80.29 26.96 -7.01
CA ASP A 295 81.29 27.63 -7.88
C ASP A 295 82.38 26.65 -8.37
N ARG A 296 83.38 27.16 -9.11
CA ARG A 296 84.50 26.34 -9.61
C ARG A 296 85.56 26.04 -8.54
N ALA A 297 85.66 26.87 -7.51
CA ALA A 297 86.54 26.66 -6.37
C ALA A 297 85.99 25.61 -5.39
N GLY A 298 84.71 25.25 -5.54
CA GLY A 298 83.99 24.29 -4.72
C GLY A 298 83.26 24.91 -3.52
N HIS A 299 83.13 26.25 -3.45
CA HIS A 299 82.28 26.87 -2.43
C HIS A 299 80.81 26.71 -2.80
N THR A 300 79.96 26.76 -1.77
CA THR A 300 78.53 26.48 -1.92
C THR A 300 77.67 27.45 -1.13
N ASP A 301 76.49 27.74 -1.64
CA ASP A 301 75.41 28.41 -0.92
C ASP A 301 74.07 27.72 -1.18
N THR A 302 73.11 27.89 -0.28
CA THR A 302 71.81 27.20 -0.34
C THR A 302 70.66 28.13 -0.07
N CYS A 303 69.56 27.95 -0.81
CA CYS A 303 68.28 28.59 -0.53
C CYS A 303 67.15 27.56 -0.62
N ASP A 304 66.02 27.84 0.03
CA ASP A 304 64.84 26.98 0.02
C ASP A 304 63.55 27.79 -0.18
N PHE A 305 62.53 27.11 -0.69
CA PHE A 305 61.16 27.60 -0.80
C PHE A 305 60.20 26.40 -0.75
N THR A 306 58.91 26.66 -0.60
CA THR A 306 57.88 25.61 -0.55
C THR A 306 56.94 25.68 -1.75
N VAL A 307 56.54 24.51 -2.25
CA VAL A 307 55.48 24.34 -3.24
C VAL A 307 54.28 23.75 -2.50
N THR A 308 53.20 24.51 -2.39
CA THR A 308 51.93 24.05 -1.82
C THR A 308 50.95 23.73 -2.94
N VAL A 309 50.53 22.47 -3.02
CA VAL A 309 49.49 22.01 -3.95
C VAL A 309 48.18 21.84 -3.18
N ASN A 310 47.14 22.59 -3.54
CA ASN A 310 45.81 22.46 -2.97
C ASN A 310 44.93 21.54 -3.82
N ASP A 311 44.04 20.79 -3.18
CA ASP A 311 42.91 20.19 -3.89
C ASP A 311 41.75 21.17 -3.91
N THR A 312 41.22 21.40 -5.09
CA THR A 312 39.95 22.10 -5.27
C THR A 312 38.94 21.28 -6.06
N THR A 313 39.27 20.03 -6.38
CA THR A 313 38.36 19.13 -7.07
C THR A 313 37.46 18.46 -6.03
N ALA A 314 36.15 18.59 -6.20
CA ALA A 314 35.21 17.88 -5.34
C ALA A 314 35.17 16.39 -5.71
N PRO A 315 34.96 15.50 -4.72
CA PRO A 315 34.70 14.09 -5.02
C PRO A 315 33.44 13.97 -5.89
N VAL A 316 33.27 12.85 -6.58
CA VAL A 316 32.04 12.50 -7.31
C VAL A 316 31.32 11.41 -6.54
N VAL A 317 30.05 11.63 -6.18
CA VAL A 317 29.19 10.61 -5.55
C VAL A 317 28.07 10.18 -6.49
N GLU A 318 27.92 8.87 -6.65
CA GLU A 318 26.81 8.26 -7.40
C GLU A 318 25.80 7.63 -6.43
N CYS A 319 24.57 8.14 -6.48
CA CYS A 319 23.47 7.61 -5.68
C CYS A 319 22.79 6.43 -6.40
N PRO A 320 22.25 5.46 -5.63
CA PRO A 320 21.30 4.49 -6.13
C PRO A 320 20.09 5.14 -6.79
N THR A 321 19.35 4.37 -7.58
CA THR A 321 18.03 4.76 -8.06
C THR A 321 17.00 4.67 -6.93
N ASP A 322 15.93 5.47 -7.03
CA ASP A 322 14.76 5.36 -6.14
C ASP A 322 14.29 3.91 -6.01
N THR A 323 13.98 3.50 -4.78
CA THR A 323 13.61 2.12 -4.45
C THR A 323 12.21 2.08 -3.86
N VAL A 324 11.39 1.14 -4.32
CA VAL A 324 10.02 0.90 -3.82
C VAL A 324 9.97 -0.48 -3.19
N LEU A 325 9.44 -0.55 -1.96
CA LEU A 325 9.39 -1.73 -1.12
C LEU A 325 8.01 -1.84 -0.47
N ASN A 326 7.72 -3.01 0.08
CA ASN A 326 6.58 -3.18 0.97
C ASN A 326 7.06 -3.26 2.42
N THR A 327 6.14 -3.04 3.36
CA THR A 327 6.31 -3.33 4.79
C THR A 327 6.82 -4.75 5.03
N GLU A 328 7.70 -4.92 6.03
CA GLU A 328 8.08 -6.25 6.51
C GLU A 328 6.93 -6.86 7.34
N PRO A 329 6.75 -8.20 7.35
CA PRO A 329 5.63 -8.82 8.06
C PRO A 329 5.58 -8.41 9.54
N ASN A 330 4.42 -7.94 9.99
CA ASN A 330 4.20 -7.43 11.36
C ASN A 330 5.01 -6.17 11.72
N GLN A 331 5.53 -5.41 10.76
CA GLN A 331 6.21 -4.13 11.00
C GLN A 331 5.62 -3.03 10.11
N CYS A 332 5.43 -1.83 10.66
CA CYS A 332 4.96 -0.67 9.89
C CYS A 332 6.11 0.06 9.15
N GLY A 333 6.90 -0.71 8.42
CA GLY A 333 8.07 -0.21 7.72
C GLY A 333 8.97 -1.34 7.22
N SER A 334 10.14 -0.99 6.69
CA SER A 334 11.10 -1.95 6.16
C SER A 334 12.54 -1.52 6.41
N HIS A 335 13.43 -2.47 6.67
CA HIS A 335 14.87 -2.21 6.73
C HIS A 335 15.49 -2.17 5.33
N VAL A 336 16.23 -1.10 5.03
CA VAL A 336 16.77 -0.88 3.68
C VAL A 336 18.28 -0.77 3.73
N SER A 337 18.95 -1.68 3.03
CA SER A 337 20.40 -1.64 2.82
C SER A 337 20.71 -1.16 1.41
N PHE A 338 21.66 -0.23 1.30
CA PHE A 338 22.10 0.34 0.03
C PHE A 338 23.59 0.63 0.09
N VAL A 339 24.21 0.70 -1.07
CA VAL A 339 25.62 1.05 -1.22
C VAL A 339 25.72 2.28 -2.11
N ILE A 340 26.56 3.22 -1.72
CA ILE A 340 26.88 4.40 -2.54
C ILE A 340 28.33 4.30 -3.02
N ASP A 341 28.54 4.67 -4.27
CA ASP A 341 29.86 4.78 -4.85
C ASP A 341 30.30 6.23 -4.82
N ALA A 342 31.55 6.44 -4.41
CA ALA A 342 32.16 7.77 -4.41
C ALA A 342 33.64 7.62 -4.74
N GLY A 343 34.13 8.48 -5.61
CA GLY A 343 35.51 8.51 -6.06
C GLY A 343 35.97 9.94 -6.23
N ASP A 344 37.28 10.13 -6.18
CA ASP A 344 37.92 11.44 -6.33
C ASP A 344 39.25 11.26 -7.06
N ASN A 345 39.83 12.34 -7.57
CA ASN A 345 41.16 12.29 -8.17
C ASN A 345 42.27 12.06 -7.12
N CYS A 346 41.98 12.36 -5.85
CA CYS A 346 42.78 12.00 -4.68
C CYS A 346 42.17 10.81 -3.91
N ALA A 347 43.02 10.05 -3.22
CA ALA A 347 42.54 8.97 -2.36
C ALA A 347 42.08 9.53 -1.00
N GLY A 348 41.02 8.95 -0.42
CA GLY A 348 40.57 9.30 0.94
C GLY A 348 39.17 9.89 1.04
N VAL A 349 38.24 9.49 0.17
CA VAL A 349 36.84 9.91 0.23
C VAL A 349 36.11 9.26 1.41
N THR A 350 35.52 10.10 2.27
CA THR A 350 34.61 9.71 3.34
C THR A 350 33.17 9.77 2.85
N LYS A 351 32.39 8.71 3.09
CA LYS A 351 31.00 8.56 2.67
C LYS A 351 30.07 8.71 3.88
N ILE A 352 29.09 9.60 3.81
CA ILE A 352 28.10 9.84 4.87
C ILE A 352 26.70 9.75 4.25
N THR A 353 25.79 9.05 4.92
CA THR A 353 24.40 8.86 4.46
C THR A 353 23.44 9.10 5.61
N SER A 354 22.34 9.79 5.35
CA SER A 354 21.28 10.05 6.32
C SER A 354 19.90 9.80 5.69
N PRO A 355 19.13 8.80 6.16
CA PRO A 355 19.50 7.76 7.14
C PRO A 355 20.66 6.86 6.67
N PRO A 356 21.40 6.19 7.58
CA PRO A 356 22.46 5.25 7.20
C PRO A 356 21.94 3.96 6.53
N SER A 357 22.75 3.33 5.69
CA SER A 357 22.41 2.01 5.13
C SER A 357 22.14 0.99 6.24
N GLY A 358 21.05 0.25 6.10
CA GLY A 358 20.53 -0.70 7.09
C GLY A 358 19.53 -0.09 8.08
N SER A 359 19.19 1.20 7.95
CA SER A 359 18.14 1.85 8.72
C SER A 359 16.75 1.27 8.44
N PHE A 360 15.86 1.42 9.41
CA PHE A 360 14.43 1.19 9.27
C PHE A 360 13.74 2.42 8.68
N PHE A 361 12.90 2.20 7.68
CA PHE A 361 12.12 3.22 6.99
C PHE A 361 10.64 2.97 7.26
N GLU A 362 9.96 3.95 7.86
CA GLU A 362 8.50 3.90 8.06
C GLU A 362 7.77 4.01 6.72
N ILE A 363 6.48 3.68 6.71
CA ILE A 363 5.60 3.83 5.55
C ILE A 363 5.65 5.25 4.97
N GLY A 364 5.63 5.35 3.64
CA GLY A 364 5.68 6.60 2.90
C GLY A 364 7.00 6.79 2.15
N ILE A 365 7.31 8.05 1.83
CA ILE A 365 8.49 8.41 1.05
C ILE A 365 9.50 9.07 2.00
N THR A 366 10.68 8.48 2.11
CA THR A 366 11.82 9.04 2.83
C THR A 366 12.94 9.36 1.86
N GLU A 367 13.41 10.60 1.87
CA GLU A 367 14.59 11.02 1.11
C GLU A 367 15.87 10.61 1.85
N VAL A 368 16.77 9.91 1.17
CA VAL A 368 18.11 9.57 1.68
C VAL A 368 19.12 10.53 1.08
N ILE A 369 19.80 11.29 1.93
CA ILE A 369 20.84 12.23 1.52
C ILE A 369 22.20 11.56 1.66
N CYS A 370 22.97 11.56 0.57
CA CYS A 370 24.32 11.00 0.48
C CYS A 370 25.32 12.12 0.27
N VAL A 371 26.39 12.14 1.07
CA VAL A 371 27.45 13.15 1.02
C VAL A 371 28.80 12.43 0.93
N ALA A 372 29.62 12.82 -0.04
CA ALA A 372 31.02 12.44 -0.13
C ALA A 372 31.89 13.65 0.23
N ILE A 373 32.91 13.42 1.06
CA ILE A 373 33.86 14.43 1.51
C ILE A 373 35.26 13.89 1.27
N ASP A 374 36.09 14.60 0.50
CA ASP A 374 37.49 14.20 0.29
C ASP A 374 38.37 14.55 1.51
N SER A 375 39.66 14.22 1.45
CA SER A 375 40.62 14.52 2.53
C SER A 375 40.96 16.01 2.66
N SER A 376 40.67 16.80 1.63
CA SER A 376 40.94 18.23 1.53
C SER A 376 39.74 19.08 1.99
N GLY A 377 38.59 18.43 2.24
CA GLY A 377 37.35 19.03 2.69
C GLY A 377 36.39 19.45 1.58
N ASN A 378 36.66 19.12 0.31
CA ASN A 378 35.69 19.35 -0.76
C ASN A 378 34.55 18.32 -0.66
N VAL A 379 33.36 18.74 -1.10
CA VAL A 379 32.13 17.98 -0.89
C VAL A 379 31.32 17.86 -2.17
N ASP A 380 30.68 16.71 -2.33
CA ASP A 380 29.61 16.48 -3.31
C ASP A 380 28.45 15.71 -2.67
N SER A 381 27.25 15.89 -3.21
CA SER A 381 26.03 15.33 -2.63
C SER A 381 25.00 14.94 -3.67
N CYS A 382 24.30 13.85 -3.39
CA CYS A 382 23.14 13.38 -4.16
C CYS A 382 22.07 12.83 -3.22
N SER A 383 20.85 12.64 -3.71
CA SER A 383 19.78 12.00 -2.96
C SER A 383 19.00 11.01 -3.82
N PHE A 384 18.35 10.06 -3.16
CA PHE A 384 17.38 9.13 -3.75
C PHE A 384 16.24 8.89 -2.75
N ASN A 385 15.09 8.48 -3.27
CA ASN A 385 13.92 8.19 -2.44
C ASN A 385 13.79 6.70 -2.12
N VAL A 386 13.43 6.40 -0.89
CA VAL A 386 12.92 5.10 -0.45
C VAL A 386 11.44 5.25 -0.21
N THR A 387 10.63 4.50 -0.96
CA THR A 387 9.18 4.43 -0.80
C THR A 387 8.81 3.09 -0.19
N VAL A 388 8.23 3.11 1.01
CA VAL A 388 7.66 1.93 1.67
C VAL A 388 6.15 1.99 1.59
N ASN A 389 5.55 1.03 0.90
CA ASN A 389 4.10 0.87 0.81
C ASN A 389 3.64 -0.19 1.81
N ASP A 390 2.48 0.01 2.40
CA ASP A 390 1.80 -1.10 3.06
C ASP A 390 0.95 -1.87 2.05
N THR A 391 0.97 -3.19 2.19
CA THR A 391 0.21 -4.10 1.33
C THR A 391 -0.40 -5.26 2.11
N GLU A 392 -0.13 -5.33 3.41
CA GLU A 392 -0.75 -6.31 4.30
C GLU A 392 -2.14 -5.78 4.66
N PRO A 393 -3.22 -6.55 4.49
CA PRO A 393 -4.54 -6.15 4.96
C PRO A 393 -4.66 -6.31 6.47
N PRO A 394 -5.54 -5.52 7.12
CA PRO A 394 -5.84 -5.69 8.53
C PRO A 394 -6.41 -7.08 8.80
N VAL A 395 -6.19 -7.60 10.00
CA VAL A 395 -6.74 -8.89 10.45
C VAL A 395 -7.96 -8.63 11.33
N LEU A 396 -9.15 -9.02 10.86
CA LEU A 396 -10.39 -8.94 11.63
C LEU A 396 -10.47 -10.01 12.73
N ASN A 397 -10.89 -9.60 13.92
CA ASN A 397 -11.29 -10.50 15.00
C ASN A 397 -12.80 -10.38 15.21
N LEU A 398 -13.53 -11.38 14.74
CA LEU A 398 -15.00 -11.43 14.83
C LEU A 398 -15.43 -12.34 15.98
N PRO A 399 -16.57 -12.03 16.64
CA PRO A 399 -17.19 -12.96 17.57
C PRO A 399 -17.79 -14.17 16.84
N ASP A 400 -18.10 -15.22 17.59
CA ASP A 400 -19.00 -16.29 17.12
C ASP A 400 -20.43 -15.74 16.91
N SER A 401 -21.29 -16.52 16.23
CA SER A 401 -22.70 -16.16 16.07
C SER A 401 -23.39 -15.92 17.42
N ILE A 402 -24.15 -14.83 17.52
CA ILE A 402 -24.84 -14.40 18.73
C ILE A 402 -26.29 -14.92 18.68
N VAL A 403 -26.72 -15.61 19.74
CA VAL A 403 -28.09 -16.13 19.86
C VAL A 403 -28.79 -15.49 21.05
N VAL A 404 -29.91 -14.82 20.82
CA VAL A 404 -30.71 -14.13 21.85
C VAL A 404 -32.20 -14.37 21.63
N GLY A 405 -33.01 -14.12 22.67
CA GLY A 405 -34.47 -14.01 22.51
C GLY A 405 -34.87 -12.60 22.05
N ASN A 406 -36.06 -12.46 21.48
CA ASN A 406 -36.65 -11.14 21.24
C ASN A 406 -36.84 -10.34 22.54
N ASP A 407 -36.80 -9.01 22.41
CA ASP A 407 -37.08 -8.08 23.51
C ASP A 407 -38.57 -8.13 23.86
N SER A 408 -38.89 -7.97 25.15
CA SER A 408 -40.26 -8.18 25.61
C SER A 408 -41.27 -7.25 24.93
N GLY A 409 -42.33 -7.83 24.38
CA GLY A 409 -43.39 -7.15 23.64
C GLY A 409 -42.99 -6.69 22.24
N HIS A 410 -41.82 -7.08 21.74
CA HIS A 410 -41.29 -6.65 20.45
C HIS A 410 -40.87 -7.84 19.58
N CYS A 411 -40.95 -7.68 18.25
CA CYS A 411 -40.42 -8.68 17.33
C CYS A 411 -39.00 -8.43 16.85
N TYR A 412 -38.18 -7.94 17.75
CA TYR A 412 -36.78 -7.75 17.52
C TYR A 412 -36.04 -7.86 18.84
N ALA A 413 -34.73 -8.07 18.78
CA ALA A 413 -33.83 -7.87 19.90
C ALA A 413 -32.84 -6.76 19.56
N GLN A 414 -32.58 -5.87 20.51
CA GLN A 414 -31.48 -4.93 20.40
C GLN A 414 -30.17 -5.61 20.84
N VAL A 415 -29.22 -5.77 19.92
CA VAL A 415 -27.99 -6.55 20.18
C VAL A 415 -26.76 -5.67 20.09
N GLU A 416 -26.01 -5.60 21.18
CA GLU A 416 -24.66 -5.03 21.22
C GLU A 416 -23.61 -6.11 20.95
N PHE A 417 -22.63 -5.78 20.12
CA PHE A 417 -21.48 -6.61 19.81
C PHE A 417 -20.23 -5.76 19.65
N ASP A 418 -19.08 -6.37 19.95
CA ASP A 418 -17.78 -5.75 19.80
C ASP A 418 -17.02 -6.46 18.67
N VAL A 419 -16.49 -5.66 17.75
CA VAL A 419 -15.59 -6.12 16.69
C VAL A 419 -14.31 -5.30 16.77
N ASN A 420 -13.18 -5.93 16.50
CA ASN A 420 -11.91 -5.23 16.40
C ASN A 420 -11.06 -5.82 15.28
N ALA A 421 -10.05 -5.07 14.88
CA ALA A 421 -9.06 -5.48 13.90
C ALA A 421 -7.68 -5.06 14.38
N THR A 422 -6.68 -5.83 13.97
CA THR A 422 -5.25 -5.54 14.22
C THR A 422 -4.51 -5.52 12.90
N ASP A 423 -3.50 -4.68 12.80
CA ASP A 423 -2.71 -4.49 11.59
C ASP A 423 -1.25 -4.23 11.99
N ASN A 424 -0.31 -4.47 11.08
CA ASN A 424 1.10 -4.15 11.28
C ASN A 424 1.34 -2.65 11.41
N CYS A 425 0.45 -1.83 10.84
CA CYS A 425 0.40 -0.39 10.90
C CYS A 425 -0.78 0.15 11.74
N SER A 426 -0.64 1.37 12.26
CA SER A 426 -1.74 2.06 12.95
C SER A 426 -2.69 2.74 11.96
N GLY A 427 -3.92 3.02 12.39
CA GLY A 427 -4.88 3.77 11.57
C GLY A 427 -5.96 2.91 10.91
N ILE A 428 -6.35 1.83 11.58
CA ILE A 428 -7.44 0.95 11.15
C ILE A 428 -8.78 1.61 11.43
N THR A 429 -9.68 1.58 10.45
CA THR A 429 -11.09 1.94 10.59
C THR A 429 -11.93 0.68 10.43
N VAL A 430 -12.75 0.36 11.43
CA VAL A 430 -13.69 -0.76 11.39
C VAL A 430 -15.10 -0.23 11.18
N MET A 431 -15.79 -0.77 10.18
CA MET A 431 -17.18 -0.46 9.86
C MET A 431 -18.01 -1.72 9.92
N THR A 432 -19.27 -1.57 10.30
CA THR A 432 -20.22 -2.67 10.46
C THR A 432 -21.56 -2.27 9.87
N GLU A 433 -22.17 -3.16 9.10
CA GLU A 433 -23.56 -3.03 8.68
C GLU A 433 -24.31 -4.34 8.93
N PRO A 434 -25.41 -4.32 9.71
CA PRO A 434 -25.90 -3.24 10.59
C PRO A 434 -24.94 -2.85 11.73
N LEU A 435 -25.16 -1.70 12.38
CA LEU A 435 -24.32 -1.19 13.48
C LEU A 435 -24.55 -1.97 14.79
N SER A 436 -23.53 -2.07 15.64
CA SER A 436 -23.68 -2.54 17.02
C SER A 436 -24.74 -1.72 17.78
N GLY A 437 -25.61 -2.42 18.52
CA GLY A 437 -26.76 -1.83 19.20
C GLY A 437 -28.00 -1.61 18.32
N SER A 438 -28.01 -2.11 17.07
CA SER A 438 -29.19 -2.10 16.20
C SER A 438 -30.25 -3.11 16.68
N ALA A 439 -31.50 -2.90 16.23
CA ALA A 439 -32.60 -3.84 16.42
C ALA A 439 -32.62 -4.88 15.28
N PHE A 440 -32.61 -6.16 15.64
CA PHE A 440 -32.63 -7.29 14.71
C PHE A 440 -33.94 -8.04 14.86
N SER A 441 -34.69 -8.21 13.77
CA SER A 441 -35.95 -8.95 13.78
C SER A 441 -35.72 -10.43 14.10
N VAL A 442 -36.75 -11.11 14.63
CA VAL A 442 -36.73 -12.58 14.78
C VAL A 442 -36.29 -13.26 13.48
N GLY A 443 -35.42 -14.27 13.63
CA GLY A 443 -34.74 -14.97 12.54
C GLY A 443 -33.24 -14.72 12.51
N GLU A 444 -32.63 -14.98 11.36
CA GLU A 444 -31.19 -14.84 11.13
C GLU A 444 -30.88 -13.50 10.45
N SER A 445 -29.93 -12.74 11.01
CA SER A 445 -29.38 -11.52 10.42
C SER A 445 -27.87 -11.67 10.27
N THR A 446 -27.35 -11.47 9.06
CA THR A 446 -25.91 -11.47 8.80
C THR A 446 -25.34 -10.08 9.00
N ILE A 447 -24.25 -9.97 9.77
CA ILE A 447 -23.52 -8.73 9.98
C ILE A 447 -22.28 -8.75 9.10
N GLU A 448 -22.15 -7.75 8.23
CA GLU A 448 -20.93 -7.52 7.45
C GLU A 448 -20.01 -6.59 8.23
N VAL A 449 -18.73 -7.00 8.37
CA VAL A 449 -17.70 -6.22 9.04
C VAL A 449 -16.55 -6.00 8.08
N ILE A 450 -16.19 -4.73 7.89
CA ILE A 450 -15.11 -4.31 7.01
C ILE A 450 -14.09 -3.54 7.83
N ALA A 451 -12.85 -4.03 7.87
CA ALA A 451 -11.72 -3.27 8.39
C ALA A 451 -10.90 -2.74 7.22
N VAL A 452 -10.59 -1.45 7.23
CA VAL A 452 -9.72 -0.79 6.24
C VAL A 452 -8.59 -0.09 6.99
N ASP A 453 -7.35 -0.33 6.58
CA ASP A 453 -6.19 0.37 7.13
C ASP A 453 -6.03 1.78 6.53
N ALA A 454 -5.01 2.52 6.95
CA ALA A 454 -4.71 3.86 6.43
C ALA A 454 -4.18 3.87 4.99
N SER A 455 -3.72 2.71 4.50
CA SER A 455 -3.13 2.50 3.18
C SER A 455 -4.17 2.07 2.13
N GLY A 456 -5.38 1.75 2.57
CA GLY A 456 -6.50 1.29 1.75
C GLY A 456 -6.58 -0.22 1.58
N ASN A 457 -5.77 -1.02 2.29
CA ASN A 457 -5.96 -2.47 2.34
C ASN A 457 -7.18 -2.78 3.20
N ALA A 458 -7.92 -3.83 2.84
CA ALA A 458 -9.15 -4.18 3.52
C ALA A 458 -9.27 -5.67 3.76
N ASP A 459 -9.90 -6.01 4.89
CA ASP A 459 -10.40 -7.34 5.21
C ASP A 459 -11.90 -7.27 5.49
N THR A 460 -12.61 -8.32 5.10
CA THR A 460 -14.08 -8.39 5.19
C THR A 460 -14.48 -9.74 5.74
N GLY A 461 -15.28 -9.72 6.80
CA GLY A 461 -15.79 -10.92 7.44
C GLY A 461 -17.23 -10.76 7.90
N TRP A 462 -17.79 -11.87 8.34
CA TRP A 462 -19.23 -12.00 8.60
C TRP A 462 -19.45 -12.83 9.86
N PHE A 463 -20.46 -12.46 10.64
CA PHE A 463 -21.03 -13.30 11.70
C PHE A 463 -22.55 -13.14 11.72
N GLU A 464 -23.24 -14.02 12.43
CA GLU A 464 -24.70 -14.05 12.46
C GLU A 464 -25.25 -13.60 13.81
N ILE A 465 -26.39 -12.92 13.78
CA ILE A 465 -27.26 -12.69 14.93
C ILE A 465 -28.53 -13.50 14.69
N ILE A 466 -28.85 -14.39 15.63
CA ILE A 466 -30.01 -15.26 15.61
C ILE A 466 -30.93 -14.81 16.74
N VAL A 467 -32.06 -14.21 16.38
CA VAL A 467 -33.08 -13.78 17.34
C VAL A 467 -34.19 -14.82 17.33
N ASN A 468 -34.35 -15.55 18.43
CA ASN A 468 -35.43 -16.51 18.61
C ASN A 468 -36.63 -15.82 19.24
N ASP A 469 -37.83 -16.14 18.74
CA ASP A 469 -39.05 -15.76 19.43
C ASP A 469 -39.22 -16.62 20.68
N ILE A 470 -39.30 -15.98 21.84
CA ILE A 470 -39.40 -16.63 23.16
C ILE A 470 -40.66 -16.23 23.92
N GLU A 471 -41.53 -15.40 23.33
CA GLU A 471 -42.75 -14.93 23.97
C GLU A 471 -43.96 -15.70 23.43
N PRO A 472 -44.77 -16.34 24.28
CA PRO A 472 -46.01 -16.97 23.82
C PRO A 472 -47.03 -15.92 23.36
N PRO A 473 -47.95 -16.29 22.45
CA PRO A 473 -49.07 -15.43 22.08
C PRO A 473 -49.95 -15.13 23.30
N LEU A 474 -50.49 -13.92 23.41
CA LEU A 474 -51.39 -13.53 24.50
C LEU A 474 -52.84 -13.88 24.13
N LEU A 475 -53.39 -14.91 24.79
CA LEU A 475 -54.75 -15.38 24.50
C LEU A 475 -55.81 -14.49 25.18
N GLN A 476 -56.79 -14.00 24.42
CA GLN A 476 -57.95 -13.25 24.95
C GLN A 476 -59.10 -14.22 25.24
N CYS A 477 -59.14 -14.74 26.47
CA CYS A 477 -60.07 -15.80 26.84
C CYS A 477 -61.52 -15.32 26.91
N PRO A 478 -62.46 -16.05 26.28
CA PRO A 478 -63.88 -15.79 26.44
C PRO A 478 -64.31 -15.92 27.91
N GLU A 479 -65.35 -15.17 28.29
CA GLU A 479 -66.07 -15.41 29.54
C GLU A 479 -66.93 -16.68 29.44
N ASN A 480 -67.35 -17.22 30.58
CA ASN A 480 -68.29 -18.34 30.61
C ASN A 480 -69.60 -17.97 29.90
N ILE A 481 -70.12 -18.89 29.09
CA ILE A 481 -71.33 -18.70 28.28
C ILE A 481 -72.46 -19.50 28.92
N GLU A 482 -73.59 -18.86 29.18
CA GLU A 482 -74.82 -19.50 29.66
C GLU A 482 -75.96 -19.20 28.69
N ILE A 483 -76.56 -20.25 28.13
CA ILE A 483 -77.66 -20.17 27.15
C ILE A 483 -78.66 -21.31 27.38
N PHE A 484 -79.83 -21.20 26.75
CA PHE A 484 -80.79 -22.31 26.69
C PHE A 484 -80.55 -23.20 25.46
N ASN A 485 -81.06 -24.43 25.49
CA ASN A 485 -81.06 -25.33 24.33
C ASN A 485 -81.85 -24.74 23.14
N ASP A 486 -81.43 -25.10 21.93
CA ASP A 486 -82.12 -24.70 20.71
C ASP A 486 -83.43 -25.50 20.55
N SER A 487 -84.45 -24.87 19.95
CA SER A 487 -85.72 -25.57 19.66
C SER A 487 -85.49 -26.80 18.78
N GLY A 488 -86.04 -27.93 19.19
CA GLY A 488 -85.88 -29.23 18.52
C GLY A 488 -84.60 -30.00 18.90
N TYR A 489 -83.77 -29.48 19.83
CA TYR A 489 -82.53 -30.11 20.26
C TYR A 489 -82.40 -30.15 21.78
N TYR A 490 -81.84 -31.25 22.32
CA TYR A 490 -81.42 -31.36 23.73
C TYR A 490 -80.00 -30.78 23.94
N GLY A 491 -79.76 -29.61 23.36
CA GLY A 491 -78.48 -28.91 23.34
C GLY A 491 -78.54 -27.67 22.45
N SER A 492 -77.42 -26.97 22.26
CA SER A 492 -77.36 -25.78 21.40
C SER A 492 -76.02 -25.68 20.64
N PHE A 493 -76.03 -25.05 19.47
CA PHE A 493 -74.82 -24.73 18.73
C PHE A 493 -74.19 -23.42 19.24
N VAL A 494 -73.00 -23.50 19.85
CA VAL A 494 -72.36 -22.35 20.50
C VAL A 494 -71.11 -21.92 19.75
N SER A 495 -71.08 -20.65 19.36
CA SER A 495 -69.90 -20.01 18.77
C SER A 495 -69.30 -19.00 19.74
N PHE A 496 -67.98 -18.99 19.84
CA PHE A 496 -67.19 -18.08 20.67
C PHE A 496 -66.00 -17.53 19.88
N PRO A 497 -65.53 -16.31 20.21
CA PRO A 497 -64.41 -15.71 19.52
C PRO A 497 -63.09 -16.44 19.84
N LEU A 498 -62.25 -16.61 18.83
CA LEU A 498 -60.86 -17.09 18.96
C LEU A 498 -59.93 -15.91 18.67
N LEU A 499 -59.49 -15.23 19.73
CA LEU A 499 -58.65 -14.03 19.64
C LEU A 499 -57.37 -14.24 20.43
N ALA A 500 -56.24 -13.97 19.79
CA ALA A 500 -54.93 -13.90 20.43
C ALA A 500 -54.19 -12.70 19.86
N ASP A 501 -53.52 -11.95 20.73
CA ASP A 501 -52.60 -10.88 20.36
C ASP A 501 -51.18 -11.42 20.39
N GLU A 502 -50.36 -11.08 19.40
CA GLU A 502 -49.00 -11.58 19.32
C GLU A 502 -48.13 -10.50 18.63
N ASN A 503 -46.83 -10.49 18.96
CA ASN A 503 -45.88 -9.48 18.53
C ASN A 503 -45.07 -9.82 17.26
N CYS A 504 -44.85 -11.08 16.93
CA CYS A 504 -43.87 -11.58 15.96
C CYS A 504 -44.36 -12.42 14.77
N SER A 505 -45.37 -13.22 14.98
CA SER A 505 -45.67 -14.45 14.27
C SER A 505 -47.17 -14.62 14.04
N ILE A 506 -47.52 -15.43 13.05
CA ILE A 506 -48.91 -15.82 12.85
C ILE A 506 -49.27 -16.85 13.93
N VAL A 507 -50.28 -16.53 14.73
CA VAL A 507 -50.81 -17.43 15.75
C VAL A 507 -51.69 -18.50 15.11
N GLN A 508 -51.46 -19.75 15.45
CA GLN A 508 -52.44 -20.82 15.26
C GLN A 508 -53.25 -20.97 16.54
N ILE A 509 -54.58 -20.86 16.43
CA ILE A 509 -55.50 -20.98 17.55
C ILE A 509 -56.37 -22.20 17.31
N MET A 510 -56.48 -23.07 18.31
CA MET A 510 -57.37 -24.23 18.30
C MET A 510 -58.15 -24.29 19.60
N SER A 511 -59.38 -24.82 19.52
CA SER A 511 -60.22 -25.04 20.69
C SER A 511 -60.77 -26.46 20.71
N ASN A 512 -61.05 -26.96 21.91
CA ASN A 512 -61.74 -28.21 22.11
C ASN A 512 -62.79 -28.07 23.23
N PRO A 513 -64.09 -28.18 22.92
CA PRO A 513 -64.71 -28.34 21.59
C PRO A 513 -64.43 -27.17 20.61
N LEU A 514 -64.66 -27.37 19.30
CA LEU A 514 -64.48 -26.32 18.28
C LEU A 514 -65.54 -25.22 18.42
N SER A 515 -65.19 -23.96 18.15
CA SER A 515 -66.18 -22.87 18.05
C SER A 515 -67.22 -23.19 16.96
N GLY A 516 -68.50 -23.10 17.32
CA GLY A 516 -69.64 -23.50 16.47
C GLY A 516 -70.06 -24.96 16.64
N SER A 517 -69.46 -25.71 17.57
CA SER A 517 -69.89 -27.08 17.88
C SER A 517 -71.24 -27.14 18.59
N PHE A 518 -71.86 -28.31 18.58
CA PHE A 518 -73.04 -28.62 19.38
C PHE A 518 -72.64 -28.97 20.81
N PHE A 519 -73.34 -28.40 21.79
CA PHE A 519 -73.17 -28.64 23.21
C PHE A 519 -74.46 -29.24 23.78
N ASP A 520 -74.36 -30.42 24.39
CA ASP A 520 -75.47 -31.04 25.10
C ASP A 520 -75.85 -30.22 26.35
N ILE A 521 -77.06 -30.42 26.87
CA ILE A 521 -77.50 -29.82 28.14
C ILE A 521 -76.51 -30.15 29.28
N GLY A 522 -76.18 -29.13 30.06
CA GLY A 522 -75.19 -29.18 31.14
C GLY A 522 -74.01 -28.25 30.90
N THR A 523 -72.97 -28.40 31.72
CA THR A 523 -71.75 -27.59 31.65
C THR A 523 -70.63 -28.37 30.97
N THR A 524 -70.09 -27.81 29.89
CA THR A 524 -68.95 -28.37 29.14
C THR A 524 -67.76 -27.41 29.22
N PRO A 525 -66.58 -27.86 29.69
CA PRO A 525 -65.37 -27.04 29.66
C PRO A 525 -64.86 -26.94 28.22
N VAL A 526 -64.46 -25.73 27.83
CA VAL A 526 -63.79 -25.46 26.56
C VAL A 526 -62.35 -25.06 26.86
N GLU A 527 -61.40 -25.77 26.25
CA GLU A 527 -59.98 -25.43 26.29
C GLU A 527 -59.59 -24.76 24.97
N ILE A 528 -58.90 -23.63 25.04
CA ILE A 528 -58.30 -22.94 23.90
C ILE A 528 -56.79 -22.91 24.10
N ILE A 529 -56.05 -23.32 23.08
CA ILE A 529 -54.59 -23.19 23.03
C ILE A 529 -54.21 -22.39 21.78
N ALA A 530 -53.34 -21.41 21.98
CA ALA A 530 -52.70 -20.64 20.92
C ALA A 530 -51.21 -20.95 20.92
N PHE A 531 -50.65 -21.19 19.74
CA PHE A 531 -49.21 -21.36 19.55
C PHE A 531 -48.74 -20.48 18.40
N ASP A 532 -47.53 -19.93 18.55
CA ASP A 532 -46.85 -19.22 17.49
C ASP A 532 -46.07 -20.18 16.56
N LEU A 533 -45.27 -19.64 15.66
CA LEU A 533 -44.41 -20.44 14.76
C LEU A 533 -43.11 -20.93 15.42
N ALA A 534 -42.77 -20.41 16.60
CA ALA A 534 -41.63 -20.83 17.42
C ALA A 534 -42.01 -21.87 18.49
N ASP A 535 -43.24 -22.40 18.41
CA ASP A 535 -43.83 -23.36 19.34
C ASP A 535 -44.01 -22.83 20.77
N ASN A 536 -43.97 -21.50 20.99
CA ASN A 536 -44.40 -20.92 22.26
C ASN A 536 -45.93 -20.95 22.33
N ALA A 537 -46.48 -21.32 23.48
CA ALA A 537 -47.92 -21.54 23.63
C ALA A 537 -48.51 -20.88 24.88
N ASP A 538 -49.74 -20.39 24.73
CA ASP A 538 -50.60 -19.95 25.83
C ASP A 538 -51.92 -20.73 25.78
N THR A 539 -52.50 -20.99 26.95
CA THR A 539 -53.68 -21.85 27.09
C THR A 539 -54.64 -21.26 28.09
N CYS A 540 -55.93 -21.31 27.79
CA CYS A 540 -56.96 -21.00 28.76
C CYS A 540 -58.23 -21.83 28.62
N ASN A 541 -59.08 -21.71 29.63
CA ASN A 541 -60.33 -22.43 29.75
C ASN A 541 -61.48 -21.50 30.11
N PHE A 542 -62.66 -21.83 29.62
CA PHE A 542 -63.93 -21.25 30.04
C PHE A 542 -65.02 -22.34 29.95
N GLU A 543 -66.19 -22.07 30.49
CA GLU A 543 -67.30 -23.04 30.53
C GLU A 543 -68.47 -22.59 29.65
N VAL A 544 -69.06 -23.53 28.91
CA VAL A 544 -70.33 -23.35 28.22
C VAL A 544 -71.39 -24.15 28.98
N THR A 545 -72.41 -23.48 29.49
CA THR A 545 -73.55 -24.10 30.17
C THR A 545 -74.80 -23.95 29.30
N VAL A 546 -75.33 -25.09 28.84
CA VAL A 546 -76.61 -25.15 28.14
C VAL A 546 -77.68 -25.60 29.13
N LEU A 547 -78.64 -24.73 29.41
CA LEU A 547 -79.79 -25.01 30.26
C LEU A 547 -80.95 -25.56 29.42
N LEU A 548 -81.76 -26.41 30.04
CA LEU A 548 -83.03 -26.82 29.45
C LEU A 548 -84.01 -25.64 29.51
N ASN A 549 -84.61 -25.27 28.37
CA ASN A 549 -85.69 -24.29 28.28
C ASN A 549 -87.01 -24.96 28.66
N ASP A 550 -87.26 -25.01 29.95
CA ASP A 550 -88.37 -25.69 30.63
C ASP A 550 -88.99 -24.69 31.63
N PRO A 551 -89.97 -23.87 31.19
CA PRO A 551 -90.51 -22.77 31.99
C PRO A 551 -91.29 -23.20 33.24
N ASP A 552 -91.99 -24.32 33.16
CA ASP A 552 -92.85 -24.87 34.21
C ASP A 552 -92.17 -25.99 35.03
N SER A 553 -90.95 -26.36 34.63
CA SER A 553 -90.03 -27.25 35.34
C SER A 553 -90.54 -28.68 35.45
N ASP A 554 -91.26 -29.15 34.44
CA ASP A 554 -91.87 -30.48 34.39
C ASP A 554 -90.91 -31.57 33.90
N GLY A 555 -89.76 -31.16 33.36
CA GLY A 555 -88.70 -32.02 32.85
C GLY A 555 -88.68 -32.16 31.32
N LEU A 556 -89.59 -31.50 30.62
CA LEU A 556 -89.68 -31.48 29.16
C LEU A 556 -89.35 -30.08 28.61
N PRO A 557 -88.62 -29.97 27.50
CA PRO A 557 -88.40 -28.68 26.87
C PRO A 557 -89.71 -28.20 26.23
N ASN A 558 -89.94 -26.89 26.26
CA ASN A 558 -91.15 -26.22 25.75
C ASN A 558 -91.66 -26.70 24.36
N TRP A 559 -90.78 -27.18 23.46
CA TRP A 559 -91.18 -27.66 22.14
C TRP A 559 -91.62 -29.14 22.08
N ASP A 560 -91.33 -29.92 23.12
CA ASP A 560 -91.78 -31.30 23.34
C ASP A 560 -92.87 -31.36 24.44
N ASP A 561 -93.32 -30.21 24.93
CA ASP A 561 -94.29 -30.06 26.03
C ASP A 561 -95.66 -29.59 25.49
N ASN A 562 -96.70 -30.39 25.68
CA ASN A 562 -98.08 -30.10 25.27
C ASN A 562 -98.84 -29.18 26.26
N CYS A 563 -98.24 -28.81 27.39
CA CYS A 563 -98.66 -27.70 28.24
C CYS A 563 -97.47 -26.82 28.70
N PRO A 564 -96.84 -26.05 27.78
CA PRO A 564 -95.55 -25.35 27.96
C PRO A 564 -95.34 -24.43 29.18
N ASP A 565 -96.42 -24.10 29.89
CA ASP A 565 -96.47 -23.17 31.03
C ASP A 565 -97.06 -23.84 32.30
N ASN A 566 -97.42 -25.13 32.24
CA ASN A 566 -98.24 -25.84 33.23
C ASN A 566 -97.72 -27.25 33.49
N TYR A 567 -97.06 -27.43 34.65
CA TYR A 567 -96.39 -28.69 35.03
C TYR A 567 -97.20 -29.96 34.75
N ASN A 568 -96.83 -30.73 33.71
CA ASN A 568 -97.47 -32.00 33.34
C ASN A 568 -96.47 -33.05 32.77
N PRO A 569 -95.57 -33.60 33.61
CA PRO A 569 -94.47 -34.47 33.17
C PRO A 569 -94.87 -35.75 32.44
N ASP A 570 -96.12 -36.19 32.59
CA ASP A 570 -96.65 -37.38 31.94
C ASP A 570 -97.24 -37.11 30.56
N GLN A 571 -97.40 -35.84 30.17
CA GLN A 571 -97.91 -35.38 28.88
C GLN A 571 -99.21 -36.07 28.50
N ALA A 572 -100.07 -36.30 29.50
CA ALA A 572 -101.38 -36.90 29.29
C ALA A 572 -102.21 -35.98 28.37
N ASP A 573 -102.80 -36.59 27.35
CA ASP A 573 -103.63 -35.95 26.33
C ASP A 573 -104.75 -36.94 25.99
N PHE A 574 -105.88 -36.79 26.68
CA PHE A 574 -106.97 -37.76 26.67
C PHE A 574 -107.76 -37.76 25.36
N ASP A 575 -107.87 -36.60 24.69
CA ASP A 575 -108.63 -36.43 23.45
C ASP A 575 -107.74 -36.29 22.19
N GLU A 576 -106.42 -36.39 22.35
CA GLU A 576 -105.39 -36.41 21.31
C GLU A 576 -105.38 -35.15 20.41
N ASP A 577 -105.74 -33.99 20.97
CA ASP A 577 -105.83 -32.73 20.22
C ASP A 577 -104.51 -31.93 20.18
N GLY A 578 -103.51 -32.37 20.97
CA GLY A 578 -102.18 -31.77 21.07
C GLY A 578 -102.02 -30.74 22.19
N ALA A 579 -103.07 -30.42 22.95
CA ALA A 579 -102.99 -29.77 24.26
C ALA A 579 -103.08 -30.82 25.37
N GLY A 580 -102.29 -30.69 26.44
CA GLY A 580 -102.33 -31.65 27.55
C GLY A 580 -103.55 -31.46 28.47
N ASP A 581 -103.95 -32.53 29.15
CA ASP A 581 -105.11 -32.58 30.05
C ASP A 581 -105.10 -31.46 31.11
N GLU A 582 -103.92 -31.04 31.58
CA GLU A 582 -103.75 -30.01 32.63
C GLU A 582 -104.05 -28.58 32.13
N CYS A 583 -103.95 -28.34 30.82
CA CYS A 583 -104.17 -27.02 30.20
C CYS A 583 -105.40 -26.94 29.28
N ASP A 584 -106.18 -28.02 29.14
CA ASP A 584 -107.40 -28.10 28.33
C ASP A 584 -108.71 -27.78 29.12
N THR A 585 -109.70 -27.10 28.51
CA THR A 585 -110.92 -26.58 29.19
C THR A 585 -112.23 -26.70 28.37
N CYS A 586 -113.35 -27.08 29.02
CA CYS A 586 -114.72 -27.22 28.44
C CYS A 586 -115.42 -25.86 28.17
N THR A 587 -116.09 -25.76 27.01
CA THR A 587 -116.91 -24.63 26.52
C THR A 587 -118.42 -24.93 26.63
N ASP A 588 -119.10 -24.22 27.54
CA ASP A 588 -120.53 -24.37 27.90
C ASP A 588 -121.20 -22.99 27.92
N SER A 589 -122.02 -22.66 26.91
CA SER A 589 -122.55 -21.30 26.72
C SER A 589 -123.72 -20.93 27.61
N ASP A 590 -124.56 -21.88 28.01
CA ASP A 590 -125.74 -21.62 28.84
C ASP A 590 -125.58 -22.09 30.30
N SER A 591 -124.40 -22.64 30.61
CA SER A 591 -123.93 -23.02 31.94
C SER A 591 -124.78 -24.11 32.59
N ASP A 592 -125.32 -25.02 31.78
CA ASP A 592 -126.17 -26.11 32.24
C ASP A 592 -125.40 -27.41 32.57
N GLY A 593 -124.10 -27.45 32.23
CA GLY A 593 -123.18 -28.57 32.46
C GLY A 593 -122.98 -29.48 31.25
N ALA A 594 -123.59 -29.17 30.10
CA ALA A 594 -123.32 -29.79 28.80
C ALA A 594 -122.56 -28.81 27.88
N GLY A 595 -121.67 -29.33 27.05
CA GLY A 595 -120.83 -28.53 26.16
C GLY A 595 -121.48 -28.27 24.80
N ASP A 596 -121.33 -27.05 24.30
CA ASP A 596 -121.87 -26.62 23.01
C ASP A 596 -121.41 -27.55 21.85
N PRO A 597 -122.31 -27.96 20.94
CA PRO A 597 -121.95 -28.73 19.75
C PRO A 597 -121.02 -27.95 18.82
N GLY A 598 -119.96 -28.62 18.34
CA GLY A 598 -119.04 -28.05 17.34
C GLY A 598 -117.73 -27.49 17.90
N PHE A 599 -117.49 -27.59 19.21
CA PHE A 599 -116.20 -27.35 19.85
C PHE A 599 -115.54 -28.70 20.18
N PRO A 600 -114.43 -29.08 19.53
CA PRO A 600 -113.78 -30.38 19.74
C PRO A 600 -113.23 -30.59 21.15
N SER A 601 -112.86 -29.50 21.85
CA SER A 601 -112.19 -29.46 23.15
C SER A 601 -113.14 -29.50 24.36
N ASN A 602 -114.25 -30.24 24.26
CA ASN A 602 -115.27 -30.28 25.33
C ASN A 602 -115.16 -31.57 26.17
N LEU A 603 -114.61 -31.46 27.38
CA LEU A 603 -114.58 -32.52 28.42
C LEU A 603 -115.95 -32.83 29.08
N CYS A 604 -117.06 -32.42 28.45
CA CYS A 604 -118.43 -32.39 28.99
C CYS A 604 -119.44 -33.01 27.99
N PRO A 605 -120.60 -33.58 28.41
CA PRO A 605 -121.59 -34.17 27.49
C PRO A 605 -122.14 -33.15 26.48
N ASN A 606 -122.46 -33.55 25.25
CA ASN A 606 -122.99 -32.62 24.24
C ASN A 606 -124.36 -32.02 24.65
N ASP A 607 -124.52 -30.71 24.44
CA ASP A 607 -125.77 -29.99 24.65
C ASP A 607 -126.71 -30.04 23.43
N ASN A 608 -127.92 -30.59 23.60
CA ASN A 608 -128.99 -30.69 22.61
C ASN A 608 -129.99 -29.50 22.64
N CYS A 609 -129.81 -28.53 23.54
CA CYS A 609 -130.38 -27.19 23.45
C CYS A 609 -129.32 -26.11 23.79
N PRO A 610 -128.35 -25.81 22.90
CA PRO A 610 -127.13 -24.98 23.14
C PRO A 610 -127.30 -23.55 23.67
N THR A 611 -128.53 -23.11 23.87
CA THR A 611 -128.87 -21.75 24.31
C THR A 611 -129.97 -21.73 25.37
N ILE A 612 -130.49 -22.89 25.77
CA ILE A 612 -131.61 -23.03 26.71
C ILE A 612 -131.27 -24.15 27.68
N ALA A 613 -130.84 -23.77 28.88
CA ALA A 613 -130.40 -24.69 29.91
C ALA A 613 -131.42 -25.82 30.13
N ASN A 614 -131.02 -27.03 29.77
CA ASN A 614 -131.75 -28.27 29.96
C ASN A 614 -130.79 -29.35 30.49
N PRO A 615 -130.34 -29.26 31.77
CA PRO A 615 -129.26 -30.09 32.32
C PRO A 615 -129.48 -31.62 32.27
N LEU A 616 -130.70 -32.07 31.98
CA LEU A 616 -131.07 -33.48 31.86
C LEU A 616 -131.04 -33.99 30.42
N GLN A 617 -130.91 -33.10 29.43
CA GLN A 617 -130.78 -33.41 28.01
C GLN A 617 -131.88 -34.37 27.52
N THR A 618 -133.10 -34.21 28.05
CA THR A 618 -134.26 -35.03 27.70
C THR A 618 -134.70 -34.74 26.28
N ASP A 619 -134.84 -35.80 25.50
CA ASP A 619 -135.23 -35.81 24.09
C ASP A 619 -136.19 -37.00 23.92
N THR A 620 -137.49 -36.74 24.03
CA THR A 620 -138.54 -37.75 24.16
C THR A 620 -138.82 -38.48 22.84
N ASP A 621 -138.68 -37.80 21.71
CA ASP A 621 -138.88 -38.38 20.37
C ASP A 621 -137.57 -38.77 19.66
N ALA A 622 -136.43 -38.50 20.30
CA ALA A 622 -135.08 -38.93 19.94
C ALA A 622 -134.59 -38.35 18.60
N ASP A 623 -134.99 -37.12 18.28
CA ASP A 623 -134.65 -36.44 17.04
C ASP A 623 -133.33 -35.63 17.10
N GLY A 624 -132.74 -35.50 18.30
CA GLY A 624 -131.51 -34.78 18.56
C GLY A 624 -131.69 -33.32 19.00
N ILE A 625 -132.93 -32.85 19.15
CA ILE A 625 -133.29 -31.56 19.74
C ILE A 625 -133.93 -31.83 21.12
N GLY A 626 -133.48 -31.13 22.17
CA GLY A 626 -134.03 -31.36 23.51
C GLY A 626 -135.48 -30.90 23.65
N ASP A 627 -136.28 -31.60 24.48
CA ASP A 627 -137.70 -31.30 24.76
C ASP A 627 -137.94 -29.82 25.13
N ALA A 628 -136.95 -29.17 25.74
CA ALA A 628 -137.03 -27.77 26.17
C ALA A 628 -137.06 -26.78 24.99
N CYS A 629 -136.66 -27.21 23.79
CA CYS A 629 -136.54 -26.41 22.59
C CYS A 629 -137.32 -26.94 21.36
N ASP A 630 -138.37 -27.77 21.58
CA ASP A 630 -139.25 -28.38 20.54
C ASP A 630 -140.78 -28.05 20.67
N GLU A 631 -141.55 -27.84 19.57
CA GLU A 631 -142.97 -27.34 19.53
C GLU A 631 -143.98 -28.24 18.73
N CYS A 632 -145.28 -28.37 19.15
CA CYS A 632 -146.35 -29.21 18.52
C CYS A 632 -147.23 -28.49 17.44
N THR A 633 -147.72 -29.26 16.44
CA THR A 633 -148.49 -28.83 15.25
C THR A 633 -149.96 -29.34 15.25
N ASP A 634 -150.94 -28.46 15.44
CA ASP A 634 -152.41 -28.71 15.51
C ASP A 634 -153.16 -27.78 14.52
N THR A 635 -153.74 -28.32 13.44
CA THR A 635 -154.25 -27.51 12.32
C THR A 635 -155.70 -27.06 12.48
N ASP A 636 -156.58 -27.89 13.04
CA ASP A 636 -157.99 -27.53 13.21
C ASP A 636 -158.31 -27.01 14.63
N GLY A 637 -157.31 -27.06 15.53
CA GLY A 637 -157.33 -26.43 16.84
C GLY A 637 -158.15 -27.19 17.87
N ASP A 638 -158.40 -28.48 17.66
CA ASP A 638 -159.21 -29.31 18.55
C ASP A 638 -158.41 -29.97 19.69
N GLY A 639 -157.08 -29.82 19.67
CA GLY A 639 -156.14 -30.29 20.68
C GLY A 639 -155.42 -31.59 20.32
N PHE A 640 -155.60 -32.11 19.10
CA PHE A 640 -154.91 -33.27 18.56
C PHE A 640 -154.03 -32.89 17.36
N GLY A 641 -152.88 -33.55 17.22
CA GLY A 641 -151.90 -33.27 16.17
C GLY A 641 -152.20 -34.00 14.87
N ASN A 642 -151.95 -33.32 13.74
CA ASN A 642 -152.22 -33.85 12.40
C ASN A 642 -151.51 -35.19 12.10
N LEU A 643 -152.25 -36.11 11.47
CA LEU A 643 -151.74 -37.40 11.02
C LEU A 643 -150.76 -37.23 9.83
N GLY A 644 -149.50 -37.67 10.00
CA GLY A 644 -148.48 -37.62 8.94
C GLY A 644 -147.33 -36.62 9.17
N TYR A 645 -147.34 -35.88 10.28
CA TYR A 645 -146.18 -35.10 10.73
C TYR A 645 -145.36 -35.96 11.73
N PRO A 646 -144.08 -36.26 11.44
CA PRO A 646 -143.29 -37.22 12.23
C PRO A 646 -142.78 -36.71 13.59
N MET A 647 -143.06 -35.46 13.97
CA MET A 647 -142.61 -34.84 15.22
C MET A 647 -143.75 -34.01 15.82
N ASN A 648 -144.50 -34.58 16.76
CA ASN A 648 -145.55 -33.87 17.49
C ASN A 648 -145.63 -34.43 18.91
N VAL A 649 -145.46 -33.57 19.91
CA VAL A 649 -145.54 -33.89 21.36
C VAL A 649 -147.00 -34.12 21.85
N CYS A 650 -147.93 -34.42 20.94
CA CYS A 650 -149.39 -34.40 21.13
C CYS A 650 -150.08 -35.63 20.47
N LEU A 651 -151.30 -36.01 20.92
CA LEU A 651 -152.02 -37.21 20.45
C LEU A 651 -152.58 -37.02 19.03
N VAL A 652 -152.71 -38.10 18.25
CA VAL A 652 -153.06 -38.07 16.81
C VAL A 652 -154.56 -37.83 16.55
N ASP A 653 -154.88 -36.98 15.57
CA ASP A 653 -156.25 -36.64 15.12
C ASP A 653 -156.78 -37.55 13.99
N ASN A 654 -157.96 -38.17 14.19
CA ASN A 654 -158.66 -39.03 13.23
C ASN A 654 -159.65 -38.33 12.28
N CYS A 655 -159.84 -37.01 12.39
CA CYS A 655 -160.37 -36.16 11.32
C CYS A 655 -159.53 -34.87 11.19
N PRO A 656 -158.30 -34.93 10.61
CA PRO A 656 -157.26 -33.87 10.62
C PRO A 656 -157.65 -32.45 10.15
N ASP A 657 -158.80 -32.32 9.49
CA ASP A 657 -159.30 -31.07 8.92
C ASP A 657 -160.71 -30.71 9.46
N THR A 658 -161.29 -31.50 10.36
CA THR A 658 -162.66 -31.35 10.84
C THR A 658 -162.76 -31.62 12.33
N ALA A 659 -162.72 -30.53 13.10
CA ALA A 659 -162.74 -30.55 14.56
C ALA A 659 -163.77 -31.54 15.12
N ASN A 660 -163.25 -32.61 15.71
CA ASN A 660 -164.01 -33.64 16.40
C ASN A 660 -163.29 -33.96 17.72
N PRO A 661 -163.40 -33.08 18.74
CA PRO A 661 -162.65 -33.19 20.00
C PRO A 661 -162.85 -34.51 20.76
N ASP A 662 -163.92 -35.26 20.43
CA ASP A 662 -164.28 -36.53 21.05
C ASP A 662 -163.68 -37.75 20.33
N GLN A 663 -163.14 -37.56 19.11
CA GLN A 663 -162.46 -38.58 18.29
C GLN A 663 -163.27 -39.88 18.09
N TYR A 664 -164.62 -39.80 18.10
CA TYR A 664 -165.47 -40.98 17.91
C TYR A 664 -165.27 -41.61 16.52
N ASP A 665 -165.03 -42.91 16.53
CA ASP A 665 -164.87 -43.79 15.38
C ASP A 665 -165.64 -45.08 15.71
N THR A 666 -166.91 -45.13 15.29
CA THR A 666 -167.86 -46.16 15.74
C THR A 666 -167.59 -47.51 15.08
N ASP A 667 -167.11 -47.53 13.84
CA ASP A 667 -166.74 -48.75 13.12
C ASP A 667 -165.26 -49.12 13.24
N GLY A 668 -164.43 -48.22 13.77
CA GLY A 668 -163.06 -48.50 14.20
C GLY A 668 -162.07 -48.57 13.04
N ASP A 669 -162.35 -47.89 11.93
CA ASP A 669 -161.54 -47.94 10.71
C ASP A 669 -160.38 -46.91 10.71
N GLY A 670 -160.30 -46.07 11.73
CA GLY A 670 -159.29 -45.04 11.89
C GLY A 670 -159.66 -43.69 11.27
N ILE A 671 -160.86 -43.55 10.70
CA ILE A 671 -161.44 -42.30 10.21
C ILE A 671 -162.64 -41.95 11.10
N GLY A 672 -162.65 -40.76 11.68
CA GLY A 672 -163.71 -40.40 12.62
C GLY A 672 -165.11 -40.39 11.98
N ASP A 673 -166.14 -40.72 12.78
CA ASP A 673 -167.54 -40.74 12.37
C ASP A 673 -167.99 -39.41 11.72
N ALA A 674 -167.36 -38.30 12.14
CA ALA A 674 -167.61 -36.96 11.61
C ALA A 674 -167.22 -36.81 10.13
N CYS A 675 -166.32 -37.66 9.62
CA CYS A 675 -165.75 -37.60 8.28
C CYS A 675 -166.00 -38.87 7.40
N CYS A 676 -167.01 -39.73 7.70
CA CYS A 676 -167.33 -41.02 6.99
C CYS A 676 -168.62 -41.03 6.06
N CYS A 677 -168.72 -41.93 5.05
CA CYS A 677 -169.68 -42.00 3.89
C CYS A 677 -170.92 -42.95 4.05
N ARG A 678 -172.01 -42.85 3.24
CA ARG A 678 -173.33 -43.57 3.45
C ARG A 678 -174.06 -44.28 2.24
N GLY A 679 -173.45 -44.53 1.06
CA GLY A 679 -174.17 -45.01 -0.15
C GLY A 679 -174.18 -46.54 -0.46
N SER A 680 -174.83 -46.96 -1.57
CA SER A 680 -174.99 -48.38 -2.01
C SER A 680 -173.94 -48.81 -3.06
N ARG A 681 -173.44 -50.07 -3.01
CA ARG A 681 -172.42 -50.54 -3.98
C ARG A 681 -172.93 -50.47 -5.42
N GLY A 682 -172.12 -49.89 -6.28
CA GLY A 682 -172.42 -49.63 -7.68
C GLY A 682 -172.93 -48.22 -7.98
N ASN A 683 -173.30 -47.40 -6.98
CA ASN A 683 -173.46 -45.94 -7.15
C ASN A 683 -172.11 -45.28 -6.85
N VAL A 684 -171.33 -44.99 -7.87
CA VAL A 684 -169.94 -44.48 -7.71
C VAL A 684 -169.71 -43.13 -8.37
N ASP A 685 -170.65 -42.66 -9.19
CA ASP A 685 -170.50 -41.37 -9.83
C ASP A 685 -170.68 -40.19 -8.87
N GLY A 686 -171.12 -40.48 -7.64
CA GLY A 686 -171.18 -39.53 -6.53
C GLY A 686 -172.29 -38.51 -6.72
N ASP A 687 -173.25 -38.77 -7.61
CA ASP A 687 -174.47 -38.01 -7.66
C ASP A 687 -175.41 -38.42 -6.52
N ALA A 688 -176.26 -37.49 -6.11
CA ALA A 688 -177.06 -37.63 -4.89
C ALA A 688 -178.38 -38.40 -5.13
N ASP A 689 -178.49 -39.18 -6.21
CA ASP A 689 -179.74 -39.83 -6.60
C ASP A 689 -179.88 -41.30 -6.16
N ASP A 690 -178.80 -41.90 -5.65
CA ASP A 690 -178.72 -43.28 -5.15
C ASP A 690 -179.17 -44.36 -6.17
N GLN A 691 -179.12 -44.08 -7.47
CA GLN A 691 -179.53 -45.01 -8.51
C GLN A 691 -178.37 -45.49 -9.39
N ILE A 692 -178.12 -46.80 -9.35
CA ILE A 692 -177.15 -47.48 -10.22
C ILE A 692 -177.57 -47.38 -11.68
N ASN A 693 -176.86 -46.59 -12.47
CA ASN A 693 -177.15 -46.30 -13.87
C ASN A 693 -175.87 -46.25 -14.75
N VAL A 694 -175.98 -45.76 -15.98
CA VAL A 694 -174.86 -45.76 -16.94
C VAL A 694 -173.77 -44.73 -16.57
N GLY A 695 -174.11 -43.71 -15.76
CA GLY A 695 -173.16 -42.76 -15.18
C GLY A 695 -172.12 -43.46 -14.31
N ASP A 696 -172.59 -44.32 -13.39
CA ASP A 696 -171.73 -45.15 -12.54
C ASP A 696 -170.79 -46.05 -13.32
N LEU A 697 -171.30 -46.68 -14.37
CA LEU A 697 -170.49 -47.51 -15.24
C LEU A 697 -169.35 -46.69 -15.87
N THR A 698 -169.66 -45.48 -16.32
CA THR A 698 -168.67 -44.59 -16.93
C THR A 698 -167.60 -44.18 -15.93
N ARG A 699 -168.00 -43.87 -14.69
CA ARG A 699 -167.09 -43.52 -13.59
C ARG A 699 -166.16 -44.68 -13.22
N LEU A 700 -166.71 -45.90 -13.12
CA LEU A 700 -165.92 -47.09 -12.79
C LEU A 700 -164.90 -47.45 -13.89
N VAL A 701 -165.27 -47.27 -15.16
CA VAL A 701 -164.32 -47.41 -16.29
C VAL A 701 -163.20 -46.37 -16.20
N ALA A 702 -163.55 -45.11 -15.92
CA ALA A 702 -162.57 -44.04 -15.82
C ALA A 702 -161.52 -44.31 -14.74
N TYR A 703 -161.96 -44.78 -13.56
CA TYR A 703 -161.09 -45.16 -12.47
C TYR A 703 -160.14 -46.31 -12.85
N LEU A 704 -160.65 -47.38 -13.47
CA LEU A 704 -159.84 -48.58 -13.77
C LEU A 704 -158.87 -48.44 -14.96
N PHE A 705 -159.24 -47.67 -16.00
CA PHE A 705 -158.51 -47.70 -17.28
C PHE A 705 -157.92 -46.36 -17.70
N ILE A 706 -158.50 -45.26 -17.24
CA ILE A 706 -158.25 -43.94 -17.83
C ILE A 706 -157.57 -43.00 -16.80
N GLY A 707 -157.30 -43.49 -15.58
CA GLY A 707 -156.64 -42.72 -14.52
C GLY A 707 -157.52 -41.60 -13.97
N GLY A 708 -158.83 -41.82 -13.88
CA GLY A 708 -159.75 -40.89 -13.22
C GLY A 708 -159.45 -40.76 -11.71
N ASP A 709 -159.95 -39.68 -11.10
CA ASP A 709 -159.80 -39.42 -9.67
C ASP A 709 -160.27 -40.62 -8.82
N PRO A 710 -159.63 -40.88 -7.66
CA PRO A 710 -160.04 -41.96 -6.77
C PRO A 710 -161.53 -41.87 -6.44
N ILE A 711 -162.22 -43.01 -6.45
CA ILE A 711 -163.62 -43.07 -6.03
C ILE A 711 -163.65 -42.76 -4.53
N SER A 712 -164.34 -41.68 -4.17
CA SER A 712 -164.37 -41.10 -2.81
C SER A 712 -164.77 -42.11 -1.74
N CYS A 713 -165.61 -43.10 -2.10
CA CYS A 713 -165.92 -44.26 -1.28
C CYS A 713 -165.51 -45.53 -2.05
N PRO A 714 -164.32 -46.10 -1.79
CA PRO A 714 -163.85 -47.30 -2.51
C PRO A 714 -164.79 -48.51 -2.35
N ALA A 715 -165.47 -48.62 -1.21
CA ALA A 715 -166.43 -49.68 -0.92
C ALA A 715 -167.61 -49.69 -1.92
N GLU A 716 -168.05 -48.52 -2.40
CA GLU A 716 -169.11 -48.41 -3.41
C GLU A 716 -168.66 -48.95 -4.78
N GLY A 717 -167.36 -48.90 -5.09
CA GLY A 717 -166.80 -49.41 -6.34
C GLY A 717 -166.57 -50.92 -6.40
N ASN A 718 -166.56 -51.63 -5.27
CA ASN A 718 -166.50 -53.09 -5.23
C ASN A 718 -167.88 -53.71 -5.52
N VAL A 719 -168.35 -53.57 -6.76
CA VAL A 719 -169.72 -53.90 -7.17
C VAL A 719 -170.05 -55.39 -7.00
N LYS A 720 -169.09 -56.29 -7.25
CA LYS A 720 -169.29 -57.74 -7.04
C LYS A 720 -169.34 -58.09 -5.56
N GLY A 721 -168.80 -57.21 -4.72
CA GLY A 721 -168.91 -57.25 -3.27
C GLY A 721 -168.11 -58.38 -2.64
N ASP A 722 -166.95 -58.71 -3.21
CA ASP A 722 -166.06 -59.69 -2.60
C ASP A 722 -165.24 -59.09 -1.45
N ALA A 723 -164.67 -59.94 -0.61
CA ALA A 723 -164.01 -59.54 0.63
C ALA A 723 -162.69 -58.79 0.41
N SER A 724 -162.21 -58.69 -0.82
CA SER A 724 -160.97 -57.97 -1.11
C SER A 724 -161.12 -56.45 -1.00
N GLU A 725 -162.34 -55.92 -1.16
CA GLU A 725 -162.66 -54.48 -1.19
C GLU A 725 -161.89 -53.64 -2.21
N THR A 726 -161.07 -54.29 -3.03
CA THR A 726 -160.37 -53.69 -4.15
C THR A 726 -161.26 -53.68 -5.39
N ILE A 727 -161.34 -52.53 -6.05
CA ILE A 727 -162.08 -52.37 -7.29
C ILE A 727 -161.29 -52.98 -8.44
N THR A 728 -161.88 -53.95 -9.15
CA THR A 728 -161.24 -54.68 -10.25
C THR A 728 -162.06 -54.66 -11.53
N ILE A 729 -161.48 -55.18 -12.63
CA ILE A 729 -162.22 -55.36 -13.89
C ILE A 729 -163.41 -56.32 -13.75
N ASP A 730 -163.41 -57.20 -12.75
CA ASP A 730 -164.53 -58.10 -12.49
C ASP A 730 -165.75 -57.32 -11.98
N ASP A 731 -165.55 -56.28 -11.16
CA ASP A 731 -166.61 -55.39 -10.68
C ASP A 731 -167.26 -54.62 -11.83
N LEU A 732 -166.42 -54.13 -12.74
CA LEU A 732 -166.90 -53.51 -13.97
C LEU A 732 -167.73 -54.47 -14.80
N THR A 733 -167.24 -55.70 -14.99
CA THR A 733 -167.94 -56.72 -15.77
C THR A 733 -169.28 -57.09 -15.12
N TYR A 734 -169.34 -57.12 -13.79
CA TYR A 734 -170.58 -57.34 -13.03
C TYR A 734 -171.59 -56.20 -13.24
N LEU A 735 -171.14 -54.95 -13.15
CA LEU A 735 -172.00 -53.77 -13.35
C LEU A 735 -172.58 -53.72 -14.78
N VAL A 736 -171.77 -54.03 -15.80
CA VAL A 736 -172.24 -54.14 -17.19
C VAL A 736 -173.30 -55.24 -17.34
N ALA A 737 -173.08 -56.40 -16.72
CA ALA A 737 -174.02 -57.52 -16.78
C ALA A 737 -175.37 -57.16 -16.11
N TYR A 738 -175.35 -56.45 -14.98
CA TYR A 738 -176.55 -55.96 -14.31
C TYR A 738 -177.33 -54.97 -15.18
N LEU A 739 -176.66 -53.93 -15.71
CA LEU A 739 -177.32 -52.87 -16.47
C LEU A 739 -177.85 -53.31 -17.84
N PHE A 740 -177.13 -54.18 -18.57
CA PHE A 740 -177.43 -54.44 -19.99
C PHE A 740 -177.79 -55.89 -20.32
N SER A 741 -177.47 -56.86 -19.45
CA SER A 741 -177.59 -58.29 -19.77
C SER A 741 -178.55 -59.04 -18.83
N GLY A 742 -179.25 -58.35 -17.93
CA GLY A 742 -180.21 -58.93 -16.99
C GLY A 742 -179.57 -59.66 -15.79
N GLY A 743 -178.36 -59.26 -15.40
CA GLY A 743 -177.68 -59.77 -14.19
C GLY A 743 -178.40 -59.39 -12.89
N SER A 744 -177.96 -59.97 -11.76
CA SER A 744 -178.50 -59.66 -10.43
C SER A 744 -178.03 -58.29 -9.93
N PRO A 745 -178.87 -57.52 -9.18
CA PRO A 745 -178.47 -56.25 -8.61
C PRO A 745 -177.32 -56.40 -7.60
N PRO A 746 -176.38 -55.42 -7.53
CA PRO A 746 -175.33 -55.38 -6.51
C PRO A 746 -175.89 -55.33 -5.08
N ALA A 747 -175.12 -55.81 -4.11
CA ALA A 747 -175.48 -55.72 -2.69
C ALA A 747 -175.15 -54.32 -2.14
N ASN A 748 -175.95 -53.79 -1.22
CA ASN A 748 -175.64 -52.51 -0.57
C ASN A 748 -174.37 -52.61 0.29
N CYS A 749 -173.67 -51.50 0.51
CA CYS A 749 -172.55 -51.43 1.45
C CYS A 749 -173.02 -51.80 2.86
N PRO A 750 -172.19 -52.47 3.68
CA PRO A 750 -172.50 -52.71 5.09
C PRO A 750 -172.87 -51.44 5.86
#